data_AF-A0A5B7XXQ0-F1
#
_entry.id   AF-A0A5B7XXQ0-F1
#
_cell.length_a   1.000
_cell.length_b   1.000
_cell.length_c   1.000
_cell.angle_alpha   90.00
_cell.angle_beta   90.00
_cell.angle_gamma   90.00
#
_symmetry.space_group_name_H-M   'P 1'
#
loop_
_entity.id
_entity.type
_entity.pdbx_description
1 polymer ?
#
loop_
_entity_poly.entity_id
_entity_poly.type
_entity_poly.pdbx_seq_one_letter_code
_entity_poly.pdbx_strand_id
1 'polypeptide(L)'
;MNELLIIENIFVPKKKKSIFNWNKSNWPQWNLSVPKLIIYNNENTAFYIPYDNKNLTFPHIEKQSMLDDNVILTYFEKSQNANNYHNSYEFTNRKKDILHKIDYFDIQEIVEQNDLSKAWYWLWKDCLKATKQQIKKTNIEVFINHFEFLFKNSIYNLLKHSGTEIIDLNNQFVKDFLNAKKSLLEYFQQNYTNNSEISNKISDLQEIILTYKEDLIEIYFNFFKSFKDIYLSVTASDKPNMTLQLERKIRDLNVQLKYMKKINDTSITKVENDLKIRDLNWEIEYYKKHIKHLNKQAKKLINAIVLNLKKEIKTLNLKKQQLENNNEEYFDAIKDIQLKKFELKIWNKNYKKLLYLTNSEIWNLNLSIKSEINLFVNNNFLNLHGYSDFSIREIKNFIKQEFDFDIASYLNHSKKKCDFVNQQITNASNGISEIKRLKFNHLSSYTNSVSTHEFQEKIHQTNAELNWTHFAEERLFKSRLLSKEFKLKRVSTNIKDNQNEILTFSKSLLNKIAKSKVDSIFINQVSEVIFDLRDFIKNNWGSNLLAELISYTSTNEKLTTKLLKKFWAIINFANTYQDLSIPQYAYLETFNELDSADKAKLKLAKYRLAGIEILFIQDILDKKDEFENKNEFLRVLLKLTSSQNINCVFITSNLETIRQNFDRVYFFDDSQLLEAGLVSEVFENAVHPLVKTLIKNPDISLNYQRNPDFSESFVKETLHKVDSNENHVVYSTLKQLQGWLHLSKTSDKVNSLSDTEDGKSFEEKQKFINENYVSILNEQQINLTEPEQFTDLNNIILTKVEQFTVETKNSDTNLIEKLY
;
A
#
# COMPACT_ATOMS: atom_id res chain seq x y z
N MET A 1 6.05 -10.70 -10.18
CA MET A 1 6.86 -9.82 -9.31
C MET A 1 6.15 -9.70 -7.97
N ASN A 2 6.83 -10.05 -6.88
CA ASN A 2 6.29 -9.87 -5.52
C ASN A 2 6.75 -8.54 -4.88
N GLU A 3 7.63 -7.78 -5.55
CA GLU A 3 8.09 -6.47 -5.08
C GLU A 3 6.92 -5.48 -4.99
N LEU A 4 6.85 -4.74 -3.88
CA LEU A 4 5.83 -3.74 -3.61
C LEU A 4 6.40 -2.32 -3.69
N LEU A 5 7.52 -2.08 -3.02
CA LEU A 5 8.21 -0.79 -3.00
C LEU A 5 9.73 -1.01 -3.12
N ILE A 6 10.35 -0.28 -4.03
CA ILE A 6 11.80 -0.21 -4.18
C ILE A 6 12.25 1.21 -3.87
N ILE A 7 13.24 1.33 -2.99
CA ILE A 7 13.92 2.58 -2.64
C ILE A 7 15.37 2.48 -3.09
N GLU A 8 15.81 3.34 -4.00
CA GLU A 8 17.16 3.29 -4.59
C GLU A 8 17.89 4.64 -4.46
N ASN A 9 19.22 4.56 -4.41
CA ASN A 9 20.16 5.69 -4.46
C ASN A 9 20.09 6.67 -3.27
N ILE A 10 19.95 6.18 -2.05
CA ILE A 10 20.13 7.04 -0.87
C ILE A 10 21.63 7.24 -0.65
N PHE A 11 22.12 8.45 -0.88
CA PHE A 11 23.51 8.81 -0.62
C PHE A 11 23.62 10.20 -0.01
N VAL A 12 24.30 10.32 1.13
CA VAL A 12 24.53 11.61 1.79
C VAL A 12 26.02 11.79 2.06
N PRO A 13 26.68 12.78 1.43
CA PRO A 13 28.11 13.01 1.66
C PRO A 13 28.36 13.61 3.04
N LYS A 14 29.51 13.25 3.64
CA LYS A 14 30.05 13.84 4.84
C LYS A 14 30.24 15.35 4.65
N LYS A 15 29.74 16.16 5.59
CA LYS A 15 29.94 17.61 5.54
C LYS A 15 31.34 17.99 6.01
N LYS A 16 32.04 18.82 5.21
CA LYS A 16 33.29 19.47 5.63
C LYS A 16 32.97 20.52 6.70
N LYS A 17 33.72 20.55 7.81
CA LYS A 17 33.57 21.56 8.88
C LYS A 17 33.71 22.96 8.26
N SER A 18 32.64 23.76 8.33
CA SER A 18 32.71 25.19 7.99
C SER A 18 33.30 25.95 9.18
N ILE A 19 34.34 26.74 8.94
CA ILE A 19 35.05 27.54 9.96
C ILE A 19 34.12 28.61 10.60
N PHE A 20 32.97 28.91 9.99
CA PHE A 20 32.12 30.05 10.35
C PHE A 20 30.72 29.71 10.92
N ASN A 21 30.36 28.45 11.15
CA ASN A 21 29.02 28.09 11.63
C ASN A 21 29.05 27.10 12.79
N TRP A 22 28.99 27.62 14.02
CA TRP A 22 29.08 26.83 15.25
C TRP A 22 27.74 26.22 15.70
N ASN A 23 26.61 26.54 15.04
CA ASN A 23 25.25 26.19 15.49
C ASN A 23 24.40 25.33 14.52
N LYS A 24 25.00 24.48 13.66
CA LYS A 24 24.23 23.48 12.90
C LYS A 24 24.76 22.07 13.14
N SER A 25 23.85 21.09 13.30
CA SER A 25 24.20 19.68 13.45
C SER A 25 25.11 19.23 12.30
N ASN A 26 26.30 18.73 12.61
CA ASN A 26 27.31 18.26 11.66
C ASN A 26 26.99 16.90 11.04
N TRP A 27 25.69 16.60 10.85
CA TRP A 27 25.23 15.36 10.26
C TRP A 27 25.23 15.42 8.72
N PRO A 28 25.72 14.36 8.03
CA PRO A 28 26.31 13.14 8.59
C PRO A 28 27.81 13.27 8.90
N GLN A 29 28.30 12.51 9.89
CA GLN A 29 29.71 12.44 10.29
C GLN A 29 30.57 11.62 9.30
N TRP A 30 29.93 10.71 8.57
CA TRP A 30 30.52 9.84 7.54
C TRP A 30 29.66 9.89 6.27
N ASN A 31 30.20 9.43 5.14
CA ASN A 31 29.38 9.26 3.94
C ASN A 31 28.34 8.15 4.20
N LEU A 32 27.09 8.42 3.87
CA LEU A 32 25.99 7.46 4.00
C LEU A 32 25.63 6.89 2.63
N SER A 33 25.36 5.58 2.56
CA SER A 33 25.22 4.84 1.31
C SER A 33 24.24 3.68 1.47
N VAL A 34 23.02 3.82 0.93
CA VAL A 34 22.03 2.73 0.85
C VAL A 34 21.60 2.58 -0.62
N PRO A 35 22.14 1.57 -1.34
CA PRO A 35 21.94 1.42 -2.79
C PRO A 35 20.50 1.12 -3.19
N LYS A 36 19.94 0.07 -2.58
CA LYS A 36 18.64 -0.50 -2.96
C LYS A 36 18.02 -1.23 -1.77
N LEU A 37 16.80 -0.84 -1.42
CA LEU A 37 15.93 -1.54 -0.48
C LEU A 37 14.69 -2.03 -1.23
N ILE A 38 14.29 -3.28 -0.99
CA ILE A 38 13.14 -3.90 -1.63
C ILE A 38 12.16 -4.38 -0.56
N ILE A 39 10.96 -3.83 -0.57
CA ILE A 39 9.87 -4.28 0.28
C ILE A 39 8.96 -5.13 -0.60
N TYR A 40 8.72 -6.35 -0.16
CA TYR A 40 7.90 -7.32 -0.87
C TYR A 40 6.48 -7.32 -0.30
N ASN A 41 5.52 -7.73 -1.13
CA ASN A 41 4.14 -7.83 -0.75
C ASN A 41 3.88 -9.14 0.01
N ASN A 42 3.17 -9.06 1.14
CA ASN A 42 2.83 -10.18 2.03
C ASN A 42 4.03 -10.84 2.74
N GLU A 43 5.15 -10.13 2.91
CA GLU A 43 6.29 -10.63 3.67
C GLU A 43 6.63 -9.63 4.78
N ASN A 44 6.70 -10.10 6.01
CA ASN A 44 7.05 -9.29 7.16
C ASN A 44 8.54 -8.95 7.06
N THR A 45 8.84 -7.67 6.84
CA THR A 45 10.23 -7.20 6.66
C THR A 45 10.73 -6.53 7.93
N ALA A 46 11.95 -6.85 8.36
CA ALA A 46 12.65 -6.18 9.46
C ALA A 46 13.88 -5.42 8.98
N PHE A 47 14.10 -4.23 9.51
CA PHE A 47 15.33 -3.46 9.39
C PHE A 47 16.05 -3.53 10.73
N TYR A 48 17.17 -4.26 10.77
CA TYR A 48 18.08 -4.26 11.90
C TYR A 48 18.90 -2.96 11.87
N ILE A 49 18.58 -2.03 12.76
CA ILE A 49 19.33 -0.78 12.94
C ILE A 49 19.79 -0.71 14.41
N PRO A 50 21.11 -0.72 14.68
CA PRO A 50 21.62 -0.58 16.03
C PRO A 50 21.13 0.71 16.72
N TYR A 51 20.75 0.62 18.00
CA TYR A 51 20.26 1.76 18.78
C TYR A 51 21.33 2.85 19.00
N ASP A 52 22.60 2.46 18.97
CA ASP A 52 23.77 3.33 19.12
C ASP A 52 24.17 4.03 17.83
N ASN A 53 23.54 3.71 16.69
CA ASN A 53 23.74 4.43 15.44
C ASN A 53 23.34 5.89 15.60
N LYS A 54 24.31 6.80 15.39
CA LYS A 54 24.09 8.25 15.42
C LYS A 54 24.00 8.85 14.03
N ASN A 55 24.50 8.13 13.03
CA ASN A 55 24.71 8.65 11.69
C ASN A 55 23.74 8.03 10.67
N LEU A 56 23.42 6.73 10.75
CA LEU A 56 22.36 6.12 9.94
C LEU A 56 21.24 5.57 10.85
N THR A 57 20.13 6.30 10.92
CA THR A 57 18.91 5.87 11.64
C THR A 57 17.71 5.87 10.68
N PHE A 58 16.62 5.20 11.04
CA PHE A 58 15.43 5.16 10.18
C PHE A 58 14.85 6.55 9.87
N PRO A 59 14.71 7.49 10.82
CA PRO A 59 14.30 8.86 10.50
C PRO A 59 15.20 9.56 9.46
N HIS A 60 16.49 9.20 9.39
CA HIS A 60 17.36 9.69 8.32
C HIS A 60 17.02 9.06 6.97
N ILE A 61 16.80 7.75 6.91
CA ILE A 61 16.39 7.02 5.70
C ILE A 61 15.06 7.59 5.17
N GLU A 62 14.07 7.76 6.04
CA GLU A 62 12.77 8.34 5.73
C GLU A 62 12.93 9.76 5.16
N LYS A 63 13.61 10.64 5.89
CA LYS A 63 13.83 12.04 5.49
C LYS A 63 14.54 12.14 4.14
N GLN A 64 15.57 11.33 3.89
CA GLN A 64 16.27 11.34 2.61
C GLN A 64 15.39 10.79 1.48
N SER A 65 14.62 9.73 1.74
CA SER A 65 13.67 9.17 0.78
C SER A 65 12.64 10.20 0.33
N MET A 66 12.20 11.07 1.24
CA MET A 66 11.27 12.16 0.96
C MET A 66 11.95 13.35 0.24
N LEU A 67 13.04 13.87 0.79
CA LEU A 67 13.61 15.18 0.40
C LEU A 67 14.63 15.13 -0.74
N ASP A 68 15.40 14.05 -0.91
CA ASP A 68 16.46 14.01 -1.93
C ASP A 68 15.89 13.65 -3.30
N ASP A 69 15.92 14.59 -4.24
CA ASP A 69 15.48 14.39 -5.62
C ASP A 69 16.19 13.23 -6.34
N ASN A 70 17.40 12.86 -5.91
CA ASN A 70 18.16 11.77 -6.51
C ASN A 70 17.67 10.38 -6.06
N VAL A 71 16.98 10.29 -4.92
CA VAL A 71 16.38 9.04 -4.46
C VAL A 71 15.24 8.65 -5.40
N ILE A 72 15.25 7.38 -5.80
CA ILE A 72 14.24 6.77 -6.65
C ILE A 72 13.31 5.97 -5.77
N LEU A 73 12.02 6.24 -5.88
CA LEU A 73 10.96 5.44 -5.28
C LEU A 73 10.17 4.81 -6.42
N THR A 74 10.04 3.50 -6.43
CA THR A 74 9.24 2.75 -7.39
C THR A 74 8.25 1.88 -6.63
N TYR A 75 6.97 2.15 -6.81
CA TYR A 75 5.88 1.39 -6.20
C TYR A 75 5.15 0.58 -7.28
N PHE A 76 4.85 -0.68 -6.98
CA PHE A 76 4.17 -1.62 -7.87
C PHE A 76 2.76 -1.94 -7.37
N GLU A 77 1.76 -1.80 -8.24
CA GLU A 77 0.36 -2.09 -7.97
C GLU A 77 -0.12 -3.23 -8.86
N LYS A 78 -0.89 -4.18 -8.30
CA LYS A 78 -1.60 -5.16 -9.12
C LYS A 78 -2.72 -4.46 -9.89
N SER A 79 -2.76 -4.60 -11.22
CA SER A 79 -3.81 -3.98 -12.03
C SER A 79 -5.20 -4.51 -11.62
N GLN A 80 -6.11 -3.61 -11.25
CA GLN A 80 -7.49 -3.94 -10.84
C GLN A 80 -8.43 -4.21 -12.04
N ASN A 81 -7.94 -4.14 -13.28
CA ASN A 81 -8.76 -4.38 -14.47
C ASN A 81 -8.91 -5.89 -14.73
N ALA A 82 -9.95 -6.49 -14.14
CA ALA A 82 -10.33 -7.89 -14.28
C ALA A 82 -10.67 -8.37 -15.72
N ASN A 83 -10.58 -7.49 -16.72
CA ASN A 83 -10.92 -7.82 -18.12
C ASN A 83 -9.71 -8.08 -19.03
N ASN A 84 -8.47 -7.99 -18.53
CA ASN A 84 -7.28 -8.33 -19.31
C ASN A 84 -6.65 -9.62 -18.77
N TYR A 85 -6.59 -10.65 -19.61
CA TYR A 85 -6.02 -11.99 -19.35
C TYR A 85 -4.51 -12.04 -19.06
N HIS A 86 -3.91 -10.94 -18.60
CA HIS A 86 -2.53 -10.91 -18.15
C HIS A 86 -2.44 -10.20 -16.80
N ASN A 87 -1.88 -10.90 -15.81
CA ASN A 87 -1.35 -10.36 -14.54
C ASN A 87 -0.35 -9.23 -14.84
N SER A 88 -0.86 -8.05 -15.19
CA SER A 88 -0.06 -6.88 -15.51
C SER A 88 0.09 -6.05 -14.24
N TYR A 89 1.33 -5.78 -13.86
CA TYR A 89 1.65 -4.88 -12.76
C TYR A 89 1.72 -3.47 -13.33
N GLU A 90 1.02 -2.53 -12.69
CA GLU A 90 1.26 -1.10 -12.91
C GLU A 90 2.35 -0.63 -11.96
N PHE A 91 3.16 0.33 -12.38
CA PHE A 91 4.15 0.94 -11.50
C PHE A 91 4.03 2.47 -11.52
N THR A 92 4.46 3.08 -10.42
CA THR A 92 4.59 4.53 -10.29
C THR A 92 5.94 4.91 -9.69
N ASN A 93 6.58 5.93 -10.28
CA ASN A 93 7.83 6.51 -9.78
C ASN A 93 7.62 7.94 -9.24
N ARG A 94 6.37 8.37 -9.09
CA ARG A 94 6.03 9.71 -8.62
C ARG A 94 6.03 9.72 -7.11
N LYS A 95 7.07 10.33 -6.51
CA LYS A 95 7.20 10.43 -5.04
C LYS A 95 5.91 10.85 -4.34
N LYS A 96 5.25 11.92 -4.81
CA LYS A 96 3.99 12.40 -4.21
C LYS A 96 2.89 11.34 -4.14
N ASP A 97 2.73 10.55 -5.21
CA ASP A 97 1.69 9.53 -5.28
C ASP A 97 2.04 8.34 -4.36
N ILE A 98 3.33 8.02 -4.23
CA ILE A 98 3.85 6.95 -3.34
C ILE A 98 3.75 7.34 -1.87
N LEU A 99 4.10 8.58 -1.52
CA LEU A 99 4.07 9.08 -0.14
C LEU A 99 2.66 9.14 0.45
N HIS A 100 1.61 9.10 -0.37
CA HIS A 100 0.24 8.98 0.12
C HIS A 100 -0.13 7.54 0.54
N LYS A 101 0.70 6.54 0.20
CA LYS A 101 0.49 5.12 0.50
C LYS A 101 1.41 4.61 1.62
N ILE A 102 2.30 5.44 2.12
CA ILE A 102 3.32 5.10 3.13
C ILE A 102 3.08 5.95 4.37
N ASP A 103 3.19 5.36 5.55
CA ASP A 103 3.19 6.10 6.82
C ASP A 103 4.15 5.46 7.84
N TYR A 104 4.36 6.16 8.95
CA TYR A 104 5.24 5.77 10.05
C TYR A 104 4.45 5.63 11.35
N PHE A 105 4.81 4.64 12.15
CA PHE A 105 4.26 4.36 13.47
C PHE A 105 5.36 4.08 14.47
N ASP A 106 5.39 4.84 15.55
CA ASP A 106 6.33 4.62 16.65
C ASP A 106 5.65 3.85 17.78
N ILE A 107 6.19 2.71 18.18
CA ILE A 107 5.64 1.93 19.31
C ILE A 107 5.73 2.72 20.61
N GLN A 108 6.66 3.66 20.74
CA GLN A 108 6.73 4.56 21.88
C GLN A 108 5.44 5.39 22.02
N GLU A 109 4.70 5.69 20.94
CA GLU A 109 3.38 6.36 21.01
C GLU A 109 2.32 5.53 21.77
N ILE A 110 2.51 4.20 21.90
CA ILE A 110 1.64 3.34 22.69
C ILE A 110 2.03 3.41 24.16
N VAL A 111 3.33 3.39 24.44
CA VAL A 111 3.88 3.42 25.81
C VAL A 111 3.68 4.77 26.48
N GLU A 112 3.80 5.87 25.73
CA GLU A 112 3.67 7.21 26.27
C GLU A 112 2.23 7.48 26.79
N GLN A 113 2.12 7.70 28.09
CA GLN A 113 0.87 7.93 28.85
C GLN A 113 0.41 9.40 28.84
N ASN A 114 0.67 10.15 27.77
CA ASN A 114 0.30 11.58 27.70
C ASN A 114 -0.81 11.89 26.68
N ASP A 115 -1.46 10.88 26.12
CA ASP A 115 -2.55 11.07 25.15
C ASP A 115 -3.91 11.07 25.85
N LEU A 116 -4.34 12.26 26.28
CA LEU A 116 -5.62 12.49 26.94
C LEU A 116 -6.81 12.50 25.96
N SER A 117 -6.61 12.18 24.67
CA SER A 117 -7.72 12.16 23.72
C SER A 117 -8.58 10.90 23.90
N LYS A 118 -9.90 11.08 23.82
CA LYS A 118 -10.87 9.97 23.91
C LYS A 118 -11.00 9.27 22.56
N ALA A 119 -10.94 7.94 22.58
CA ALA A 119 -10.91 7.09 21.38
C ALA A 119 -12.11 7.32 20.46
N TRP A 120 -13.32 7.42 21.03
CA TRP A 120 -14.57 7.66 20.28
C TRP A 120 -14.55 8.93 19.43
N TYR A 121 -14.03 10.05 19.97
CA TYR A 121 -13.95 11.32 19.23
C TYR A 121 -12.86 11.29 18.17
N TRP A 122 -11.74 10.68 18.52
CA TRP A 122 -10.60 10.55 17.66
C TRP A 122 -10.94 9.72 16.40
N LEU A 123 -11.55 8.54 16.57
CA LEU A 123 -11.88 7.65 15.46
C LEU A 123 -12.90 8.27 14.50
N TRP A 124 -13.92 8.95 15.03
CA TRP A 124 -14.93 9.62 14.21
C TRP A 124 -14.33 10.71 13.30
N LYS A 125 -13.36 11.48 13.84
CA LYS A 125 -12.67 12.52 13.09
C LYS A 125 -11.92 11.94 11.89
N ASP A 126 -11.29 10.78 12.04
CA ASP A 126 -10.55 10.12 10.95
C ASP A 126 -11.50 9.45 9.95
N CYS A 127 -12.61 8.87 10.41
CA CYS A 127 -13.67 8.37 9.53
C CYS A 127 -14.21 9.48 8.61
N LEU A 128 -14.41 10.69 9.13
CA LEU A 128 -14.83 11.86 8.34
C LEU A 128 -13.80 12.27 7.27
N LYS A 129 -12.50 12.19 7.59
CA LYS A 129 -11.43 12.54 6.63
C LYS A 129 -11.33 11.53 5.49
N ALA A 130 -11.46 10.24 5.80
CA ALA A 130 -11.37 9.12 4.84
C ALA A 130 -12.37 9.23 3.68
N THR A 131 -13.51 9.89 3.91
CA THR A 131 -14.62 9.99 2.94
C THR A 131 -14.27 10.70 1.63
N LYS A 132 -13.24 11.57 1.61
CA LYS A 132 -12.87 12.35 0.41
C LYS A 132 -12.37 11.48 -0.75
N GLN A 133 -11.68 10.37 -0.48
CA GLN A 133 -11.10 9.52 -1.52
C GLN A 133 -12.16 8.61 -2.17
N GLN A 134 -13.15 8.15 -1.38
CA GLN A 134 -14.17 7.19 -1.83
C GLN A 134 -15.32 7.84 -2.60
N ILE A 135 -15.73 9.07 -2.26
CA ILE A 135 -16.78 9.80 -2.99
C ILE A 135 -16.45 9.96 -4.49
N LYS A 136 -15.16 10.01 -4.86
CA LYS A 136 -14.73 10.06 -6.26
C LYS A 136 -14.78 8.70 -6.99
N LYS A 137 -14.81 7.58 -6.27
CA LYS A 137 -14.74 6.22 -6.82
C LYS A 137 -16.11 5.54 -6.95
N THR A 138 -17.16 6.04 -6.28
CA THR A 138 -18.43 5.31 -6.16
C THR A 138 -19.63 5.98 -6.83
N ASN A 139 -20.46 5.16 -7.50
CA ASN A 139 -21.80 5.50 -8.04
C ASN A 139 -22.86 5.76 -6.95
N ILE A 140 -22.52 6.15 -5.71
CA ILE A 140 -23.51 6.35 -4.65
C ILE A 140 -24.46 7.51 -4.95
N GLU A 141 -24.00 8.54 -5.67
CA GLU A 141 -24.89 9.63 -6.11
C GLU A 141 -25.97 9.11 -7.08
N VAL A 142 -25.60 8.18 -7.96
CA VAL A 142 -26.55 7.45 -8.81
C VAL A 142 -27.47 6.59 -7.94
N PHE A 143 -26.93 5.82 -7.00
CA PHE A 143 -27.70 4.96 -6.11
C PHE A 143 -28.73 5.73 -5.25
N ILE A 144 -28.32 6.80 -4.57
CA ILE A 144 -29.21 7.58 -3.70
C ILE A 144 -30.30 8.27 -4.52
N ASN A 145 -30.01 8.68 -5.76
CA ASN A 145 -31.04 9.23 -6.65
C ASN A 145 -32.07 8.16 -7.09
N HIS A 146 -31.68 6.89 -7.26
CA HIS A 146 -32.60 5.82 -7.69
C HIS A 146 -33.36 5.16 -6.52
N PHE A 147 -32.84 5.22 -5.29
CA PHE A 147 -33.39 4.53 -4.12
C PHE A 147 -33.72 5.48 -2.96
N GLU A 148 -33.87 6.78 -3.23
CA GLU A 148 -33.97 7.83 -2.18
C GLU A 148 -35.06 7.51 -1.15
N PHE A 149 -36.28 7.21 -1.60
CA PHE A 149 -37.42 6.99 -0.71
C PHE A 149 -37.34 5.66 0.05
N LEU A 150 -36.87 4.59 -0.60
CA LEU A 150 -36.65 3.28 0.04
C LEU A 150 -35.58 3.39 1.13
N PHE A 151 -34.50 4.10 0.85
CA PHE A 151 -33.43 4.35 1.80
C PHE A 151 -33.89 5.25 2.95
N LYS A 152 -34.59 6.36 2.66
CA LYS A 152 -35.22 7.22 3.67
C LYS A 152 -36.19 6.47 4.58
N ASN A 153 -37.01 5.58 4.02
CA ASN A 153 -37.94 4.74 4.79
C ASN A 153 -37.22 3.77 5.72
N SER A 154 -36.15 3.14 5.23
CA SER A 154 -35.35 2.19 6.00
C SER A 154 -34.64 2.90 7.16
N ILE A 155 -34.01 4.05 6.89
CA ILE A 155 -33.41 4.89 7.93
C ILE A 155 -34.46 5.42 8.91
N TYR A 156 -35.65 5.83 8.43
CA TYR A 156 -36.74 6.26 9.32
C TYR A 156 -37.11 5.17 10.34
N ASN A 157 -37.27 3.92 9.89
CA ASN A 157 -37.63 2.81 10.76
C ASN A 157 -36.52 2.55 11.79
N LEU A 158 -35.26 2.61 11.36
CA LEU A 158 -34.11 2.48 12.24
C LEU A 158 -34.06 3.61 13.29
N LEU A 159 -34.21 4.87 12.85
CA LEU A 159 -34.26 6.05 13.74
C LEU A 159 -35.43 5.98 14.72
N LYS A 160 -36.57 5.43 14.31
CA LYS A 160 -37.72 5.26 15.20
C LYS A 160 -37.41 4.26 16.31
N HIS A 161 -36.78 3.13 15.98
CA HIS A 161 -36.44 2.08 16.95
C HIS A 161 -35.33 2.55 17.91
N SER A 162 -34.19 2.98 17.39
CA SER A 162 -33.11 3.50 18.24
C SER A 162 -33.51 4.78 18.97
N GLY A 163 -34.38 5.59 18.37
CA GLY A 163 -34.93 6.79 19.02
C GLY A 163 -35.81 6.48 20.22
N THR A 164 -36.56 5.35 20.22
CA THR A 164 -37.30 4.92 21.41
C THR A 164 -36.36 4.46 22.52
N GLU A 165 -35.33 3.68 22.19
CA GLU A 165 -34.31 3.24 23.16
C GLU A 165 -33.61 4.44 23.81
N ILE A 166 -33.23 5.45 23.02
CA ILE A 166 -32.62 6.69 23.52
C ILE A 166 -33.58 7.45 24.44
N ILE A 167 -34.87 7.55 24.10
CA ILE A 167 -35.85 8.25 24.96
C ILE A 167 -35.96 7.55 26.31
N ASP A 168 -36.08 6.22 26.31
CA ASP A 168 -36.26 5.43 27.52
C ASP A 168 -35.00 5.53 28.40
N LEU A 169 -33.81 5.41 27.81
CA LEU A 169 -32.52 5.59 28.49
C LEU A 169 -32.37 7.00 29.07
N ASN A 170 -32.68 8.05 28.30
CA ASN A 170 -32.58 9.43 28.76
C ASN A 170 -33.49 9.70 29.96
N ASN A 171 -34.75 9.25 29.89
CA ASN A 171 -35.72 9.46 30.97
C ASN A 171 -35.30 8.73 32.26
N GLN A 172 -34.79 7.50 32.11
CA GLN A 172 -34.28 6.72 33.24
C GLN A 172 -33.05 7.39 33.86
N PHE A 173 -32.08 7.81 33.04
CA PHE A 173 -30.88 8.51 33.52
C PHE A 173 -31.21 9.81 34.25
N VAL A 174 -32.10 10.65 33.72
CA VAL A 174 -32.50 11.90 34.38
C VAL A 174 -33.06 11.63 35.78
N LYS A 175 -33.92 10.61 35.91
CA LYS A 175 -34.51 10.21 37.18
C LYS A 175 -33.44 9.75 38.18
N ASP A 176 -32.55 8.86 37.74
CA ASP A 176 -31.51 8.28 38.60
C ASP A 176 -30.47 9.33 39.00
N PHE A 177 -30.06 10.19 38.06
CA PHE A 177 -29.16 11.30 38.31
C PHE A 177 -29.76 12.32 39.29
N LEU A 178 -31.05 12.63 39.19
CA LEU A 178 -31.75 13.50 40.16
C LEU A 178 -31.78 12.89 41.57
N ASN A 179 -32.03 11.59 41.68
CA ASN A 179 -32.03 10.87 42.95
C ASN A 179 -30.63 10.86 43.58
N ALA A 180 -29.60 10.52 42.82
CA ALA A 180 -28.21 10.53 43.26
C ALA A 180 -27.78 11.94 43.69
N LYS A 181 -28.08 12.97 42.88
CA LYS A 181 -27.86 14.38 43.22
C LYS A 181 -28.53 14.78 44.52
N LYS A 182 -29.80 14.40 44.73
CA LYS A 182 -30.54 14.73 45.95
C LYS A 182 -29.88 14.08 47.17
N SER A 183 -29.59 12.78 47.08
CA SER A 183 -28.94 12.02 48.15
C SER A 183 -27.57 12.60 48.53
N LEU A 184 -26.76 12.97 47.54
CA LEU A 184 -25.44 13.56 47.73
C LEU A 184 -25.53 14.96 48.38
N LEU A 185 -26.48 15.79 47.96
CA LEU A 185 -26.69 17.12 48.54
C LEU A 185 -27.26 17.08 49.97
N GLU A 186 -28.17 16.15 50.27
CA GLU A 186 -28.69 15.95 51.64
C GLU A 186 -27.55 15.59 52.60
N TYR A 187 -26.65 14.70 52.18
CA TYR A 187 -25.49 14.33 52.97
C TYR A 187 -24.56 15.52 53.22
N PHE A 188 -24.26 16.32 52.19
CA PHE A 188 -23.42 17.52 52.32
C PHE A 188 -24.03 18.62 53.20
N GLN A 189 -25.34 18.60 53.46
CA GLN A 189 -26.00 19.54 54.37
C GLN A 189 -25.93 19.11 55.84
N GLN A 190 -25.75 17.82 56.11
CA GLN A 190 -25.89 17.26 57.45
C GLN A 190 -24.62 17.33 58.33
N ASN A 191 -23.51 17.93 57.84
CA ASN A 191 -22.22 18.04 58.56
C ASN A 191 -21.65 16.69 59.07
N TYR A 192 -22.02 15.56 58.45
CA TYR A 192 -21.50 14.25 58.86
C TYR A 192 -20.05 14.04 58.38
N THR A 193 -19.22 13.49 59.27
CA THR A 193 -17.79 13.22 59.07
C THR A 193 -17.49 11.77 58.63
N ASN A 194 -18.49 11.00 58.19
CA ASN A 194 -18.25 9.63 57.71
C ASN A 194 -17.75 9.64 56.25
N ASN A 195 -16.42 9.60 56.09
CA ASN A 195 -15.75 9.62 54.79
C ASN A 195 -16.10 8.41 53.89
N SER A 196 -16.49 7.27 54.48
CA SER A 196 -16.87 6.07 53.72
C SER A 196 -18.22 6.24 53.01
N GLU A 197 -19.21 6.85 53.68
CA GLU A 197 -20.54 7.08 53.11
C GLU A 197 -20.52 8.14 51.99
N ILE A 198 -19.70 9.19 52.09
CA ILE A 198 -19.50 10.15 51.00
C ILE A 198 -18.93 9.44 49.77
N SER A 199 -17.88 8.64 49.98
CA SER A 199 -17.20 7.91 48.90
C SER A 199 -18.17 6.96 48.18
N ASN A 200 -19.02 6.24 48.92
CA ASN A 200 -20.04 5.38 48.33
C ASN A 200 -21.03 6.19 47.48
N LYS A 201 -21.53 7.33 47.97
CA LYS A 201 -22.45 8.18 47.18
C LYS A 201 -21.82 8.77 45.93
N ILE A 202 -20.52 9.07 45.96
CA ILE A 202 -19.76 9.51 44.78
C ILE A 202 -19.62 8.35 43.79
N SER A 203 -19.33 7.14 44.29
CA SER A 203 -19.27 5.92 43.47
C SER A 203 -20.61 5.61 42.80
N ASP A 204 -21.73 5.71 43.53
CA ASP A 204 -23.07 5.54 42.97
C ASP A 204 -23.33 6.53 41.81
N LEU A 205 -22.92 7.79 41.99
CA LEU A 205 -23.03 8.81 40.95
C LEU A 205 -22.16 8.49 39.73
N GLN A 206 -20.93 8.03 39.96
CA GLN A 206 -20.00 7.59 38.90
C GLN A 206 -20.58 6.42 38.11
N GLU A 207 -21.12 5.41 38.78
CA GLU A 207 -21.71 4.23 38.17
C GLU A 207 -22.93 4.58 37.31
N ILE A 208 -23.85 5.42 37.82
CA ILE A 208 -25.01 5.90 37.05
C ILE A 208 -24.57 6.62 35.77
N ILE A 209 -23.52 7.45 35.85
CA ILE A 209 -22.99 8.20 34.71
C ILE A 209 -22.30 7.28 33.71
N LEU A 210 -21.49 6.32 34.19
CA LEU A 210 -20.77 5.39 33.34
C LEU A 210 -21.74 4.48 32.59
N THR A 211 -22.70 3.88 33.31
CA THR A 211 -23.75 3.02 32.72
C THR A 211 -24.51 3.74 31.63
N TYR A 212 -24.94 4.99 31.88
CA TYR A 212 -25.63 5.79 30.86
C TYR A 212 -24.77 6.04 29.61
N LYS A 213 -23.47 6.29 29.77
CA LYS A 213 -22.57 6.49 28.63
C LYS A 213 -22.38 5.22 27.82
N GLU A 214 -22.20 4.09 28.50
CA GLU A 214 -22.02 2.78 27.88
C GLU A 214 -23.27 2.39 27.09
N ASP A 215 -24.45 2.44 27.72
CA ASP A 215 -25.73 2.14 27.08
C ASP A 215 -25.99 3.05 25.88
N LEU A 216 -25.70 4.35 26.00
CA LEU A 216 -25.91 5.31 24.91
C LEU A 216 -24.97 5.03 23.73
N ILE A 217 -23.72 4.68 24.00
CA ILE A 217 -22.77 4.29 22.97
C ILE A 217 -23.17 2.98 22.32
N GLU A 218 -23.65 2.00 23.08
CA GLU A 218 -24.13 0.74 22.53
C GLU A 218 -25.27 0.95 21.53
N ILE A 219 -26.24 1.79 21.88
CA ILE A 219 -27.32 2.17 20.96
C ILE A 219 -26.74 2.80 19.67
N TYR A 220 -25.72 3.65 19.77
CA TYR A 220 -25.07 4.23 18.59
C TYR A 220 -24.32 3.19 17.73
N PHE A 221 -23.58 2.27 18.34
CA PHE A 221 -22.87 1.21 17.63
C PHE A 221 -23.84 0.27 16.89
N ASN A 222 -24.93 -0.11 17.55
CA ASN A 222 -26.01 -0.91 16.98
C ASN A 222 -26.71 -0.18 15.84
N PHE A 223 -26.94 1.13 16.01
CA PHE A 223 -27.47 1.99 14.95
C PHE A 223 -26.54 2.03 13.74
N PHE A 224 -25.22 2.23 13.92
CA PHE A 224 -24.28 2.28 12.80
C PHE A 224 -24.11 0.93 12.09
N LYS A 225 -24.15 -0.17 12.83
CA LYS A 225 -24.19 -1.52 12.26
C LYS A 225 -25.40 -1.69 11.36
N SER A 226 -26.58 -1.43 11.90
CA SER A 226 -27.84 -1.54 11.17
C SER A 226 -27.90 -0.61 9.96
N PHE A 227 -27.35 0.60 10.08
CA PHE A 227 -27.23 1.55 8.97
C PHE A 227 -26.36 0.98 7.84
N LYS A 228 -25.19 0.43 8.17
CA LYS A 228 -24.31 -0.26 7.21
C LYS A 228 -25.02 -1.45 6.56
N ASP A 229 -25.74 -2.27 7.32
CA ASP A 229 -26.44 -3.44 6.80
C ASP A 229 -27.58 -3.05 5.86
N ILE A 230 -28.33 -1.98 6.16
CA ILE A 230 -29.30 -1.40 5.23
C ILE A 230 -28.60 -0.95 3.94
N TYR A 231 -27.48 -0.24 4.04
CA TYR A 231 -26.72 0.16 2.85
C TYR A 231 -26.26 -1.05 2.02
N LEU A 232 -25.70 -2.08 2.67
CA LEU A 232 -25.25 -3.30 2.00
C LEU A 232 -26.41 -4.07 1.37
N SER A 233 -27.55 -4.20 2.05
CA SER A 233 -28.72 -4.93 1.51
C SER A 233 -29.32 -4.24 0.29
N VAL A 234 -29.40 -2.91 0.30
CA VAL A 234 -29.94 -2.16 -0.83
C VAL A 234 -28.93 -2.15 -2.00
N THR A 235 -27.62 -2.15 -1.72
CA THR A 235 -26.57 -2.20 -2.78
C THR A 235 -26.30 -3.60 -3.33
N ALA A 236 -26.38 -4.65 -2.52
CA ALA A 236 -26.09 -6.04 -2.89
C ALA A 236 -27.29 -6.78 -3.48
N SER A 237 -28.47 -6.14 -3.55
CA SER A 237 -29.62 -6.77 -4.19
C SER A 237 -29.41 -6.92 -5.70
N ASP A 238 -28.92 -8.08 -6.12
CA ASP A 238 -28.85 -8.52 -7.53
C ASP A 238 -30.25 -8.69 -8.17
N LYS A 239 -31.32 -8.63 -7.37
CA LYS A 239 -32.69 -8.53 -7.88
C LYS A 239 -32.87 -7.15 -8.50
N PRO A 240 -33.03 -7.04 -9.83
CA PRO A 240 -33.14 -5.73 -10.43
C PRO A 240 -34.42 -5.11 -9.88
N ASN A 241 -34.29 -3.99 -9.16
CA ASN A 241 -35.41 -3.21 -8.67
C ASN A 241 -36.38 -2.96 -9.84
N MET A 242 -37.69 -2.99 -9.60
CA MET A 242 -38.70 -2.82 -10.66
C MET A 242 -38.41 -1.57 -11.51
N THR A 243 -37.99 -0.47 -10.88
CA THR A 243 -37.52 0.76 -11.55
C THR A 243 -36.39 0.50 -12.54
N LEU A 244 -35.32 -0.19 -12.12
CA LEU A 244 -34.18 -0.52 -12.99
C LEU A 244 -34.57 -1.50 -14.11
N GLN A 245 -35.51 -2.42 -13.86
CA GLN A 245 -36.05 -3.30 -14.89
C GLN A 245 -36.85 -2.51 -15.94
N LEU A 246 -37.71 -1.61 -15.49
CA LEU A 246 -38.51 -0.74 -16.37
C LEU A 246 -37.60 0.18 -17.19
N GLU A 247 -36.58 0.79 -16.59
CA GLU A 247 -35.60 1.62 -17.31
C GLU A 247 -34.79 0.82 -18.35
N ARG A 248 -34.33 -0.39 -18.00
CA ARG A 248 -33.67 -1.30 -18.96
C ARG A 248 -34.61 -1.67 -20.10
N LYS A 249 -35.85 -2.05 -19.78
CA LYS A 249 -36.88 -2.39 -20.78
C LYS A 249 -37.21 -1.21 -21.69
N ILE A 250 -37.33 0.01 -21.16
CA ILE A 250 -37.51 1.24 -21.94
C ILE A 250 -36.30 1.47 -22.86
N ARG A 251 -35.08 1.28 -22.36
CA ARG A 251 -33.86 1.41 -23.16
C ARG A 251 -33.86 0.42 -24.32
N ASP A 252 -34.15 -0.85 -24.05
CA ASP A 252 -34.18 -1.91 -25.05
C ASP A 252 -35.28 -1.68 -26.09
N LEU A 253 -36.49 -1.31 -25.66
CA LEU A 253 -37.60 -0.96 -26.55
C LEU A 253 -37.27 0.27 -27.41
N ASN A 254 -36.61 1.28 -26.86
CA ASN A 254 -36.16 2.45 -27.64
C ASN A 254 -35.13 2.07 -28.70
N VAL A 255 -34.21 1.14 -28.39
CA VAL A 255 -33.25 0.61 -29.37
C VAL A 255 -33.99 -0.15 -30.47
N GLN A 256 -34.94 -1.02 -30.12
CA GLN A 256 -35.78 -1.76 -31.07
C GLN A 256 -36.58 -0.82 -31.98
N LEU A 257 -37.27 0.18 -31.40
CA LEU A 257 -38.04 1.17 -32.14
C LEU A 257 -37.14 1.97 -33.10
N LYS A 258 -35.97 2.40 -32.65
CA LYS A 258 -35.00 3.13 -33.47
C LYS A 258 -34.60 2.34 -34.72
N TYR A 259 -34.26 1.06 -34.56
CA TYR A 259 -33.88 0.23 -35.71
C TYR A 259 -35.08 -0.13 -36.58
N MET A 260 -36.25 -0.38 -36.00
CA MET A 260 -37.47 -0.67 -36.77
C MET A 260 -37.89 0.52 -37.65
N LYS A 261 -37.82 1.76 -37.12
CA LYS A 261 -38.03 2.98 -37.93
C LYS A 261 -37.03 3.08 -39.08
N LYS A 262 -35.74 2.87 -38.81
CA LYS A 262 -34.70 2.87 -39.85
C LYS A 262 -34.95 1.80 -40.93
N ILE A 263 -35.39 0.61 -40.55
CA ILE A 263 -35.72 -0.48 -41.48
C ILE A 263 -36.89 -0.04 -42.37
N ASN A 264 -37.91 0.60 -41.80
CA ASN A 264 -39.07 1.09 -42.55
C ASN A 264 -38.71 2.25 -43.51
N ASP A 265 -37.82 3.14 -43.11
CA ASP A 265 -37.37 4.27 -43.93
C ASP A 265 -36.42 3.84 -45.08
N THR A 266 -35.79 2.67 -44.96
CA THR A 266 -34.72 2.24 -45.88
C THR A 266 -34.84 0.80 -46.39
N SER A 267 -34.23 -0.17 -45.73
CA SER A 267 -34.44 -1.60 -45.92
C SER A 267 -33.69 -2.36 -44.83
N ILE A 268 -34.05 -3.61 -44.55
CA ILE A 268 -33.33 -4.44 -43.58
C ILE A 268 -31.86 -4.64 -43.98
N THR A 269 -31.60 -4.84 -45.28
CA THR A 269 -30.26 -5.02 -45.83
C THR A 269 -29.40 -3.76 -45.75
N LYS A 270 -29.98 -2.58 -45.92
CA LYS A 270 -29.26 -1.31 -45.73
C LYS A 270 -28.92 -1.09 -44.25
N VAL A 271 -29.86 -1.36 -43.35
CA VAL A 271 -29.64 -1.24 -41.90
C VAL A 271 -28.56 -2.23 -41.42
N GLU A 272 -28.56 -3.46 -41.92
CA GLU A 272 -27.49 -4.44 -41.65
C GLU A 272 -26.11 -3.94 -42.11
N ASN A 273 -26.05 -3.35 -43.31
CA ASN A 273 -24.81 -2.78 -43.84
C ASN A 273 -24.36 -1.52 -43.08
N ASP A 274 -25.28 -0.66 -42.66
CA ASP A 274 -24.98 0.47 -41.77
C ASP A 274 -24.43 -0.01 -40.42
N LEU A 275 -24.90 -1.14 -39.90
CA LEU A 275 -24.36 -1.78 -38.69
C LEU A 275 -22.95 -2.33 -38.94
N LYS A 276 -22.72 -3.02 -40.06
CA LYS A 276 -21.36 -3.47 -40.44
C LYS A 276 -20.39 -2.29 -40.58
N ILE A 277 -20.81 -1.20 -41.23
CA ILE A 277 -20.03 0.03 -41.33
C ILE A 277 -19.77 0.64 -39.94
N ARG A 278 -20.77 0.64 -39.04
CA ARG A 278 -20.58 1.09 -37.65
C ARG A 278 -19.52 0.26 -36.95
N ASP A 279 -19.58 -1.06 -37.08
CA ASP A 279 -18.68 -1.98 -36.39
C ASP A 279 -17.24 -1.87 -36.94
N LEU A 280 -17.08 -1.75 -38.26
CA LEU A 280 -15.77 -1.47 -38.88
C LEU A 280 -15.22 -0.09 -38.47
N ASN A 281 -16.06 0.93 -38.33
CA ASN A 281 -15.63 2.23 -37.80
C ASN A 281 -15.21 2.14 -36.32
N TRP A 282 -15.91 1.34 -35.52
CA TRP A 282 -15.52 1.05 -34.14
C TRP A 282 -14.20 0.31 -34.07
N GLU A 283 -13.96 -0.64 -34.96
CA GLU A 283 -12.68 -1.35 -35.06
C GLU A 283 -11.53 -0.38 -35.40
N ILE A 284 -11.72 0.51 -36.37
CA ILE A 284 -10.76 1.58 -36.69
C ILE A 284 -10.49 2.46 -35.47
N GLU A 285 -11.54 2.92 -34.79
CA GLU A 285 -11.43 3.73 -33.57
C GLU A 285 -10.72 2.97 -32.44
N TYR A 286 -11.00 1.69 -32.28
CA TYR A 286 -10.34 0.81 -31.32
C TYR A 286 -8.83 0.75 -31.59
N TYR A 287 -8.42 0.43 -32.82
CA TYR A 287 -7.01 0.34 -33.18
C TYR A 287 -6.27 1.68 -33.04
N LYS A 288 -6.89 2.80 -33.43
CA LYS A 288 -6.35 4.15 -33.20
C LYS A 288 -6.15 4.44 -31.71
N LYS A 289 -7.14 4.10 -30.88
CA LYS A 289 -7.06 4.24 -29.41
C LYS A 289 -6.00 3.32 -28.82
N HIS A 290 -5.88 2.09 -29.32
CA HIS A 290 -4.91 1.10 -28.88
C HIS A 290 -3.46 1.56 -29.13
N ILE A 291 -3.12 2.01 -30.35
CA ILE A 291 -1.80 2.61 -30.63
C ILE A 291 -1.52 3.79 -29.72
N LYS A 292 -2.50 4.69 -29.54
CA LYS A 292 -2.34 5.88 -28.70
C LYS A 292 -2.09 5.49 -27.24
N HIS A 293 -2.75 4.43 -26.77
CA HIS A 293 -2.57 3.88 -25.43
C HIS A 293 -1.17 3.25 -25.26
N LEU A 294 -0.75 2.39 -26.19
CA LEU A 294 0.60 1.81 -26.20
C LEU A 294 1.69 2.88 -26.20
N ASN A 295 1.60 3.85 -27.11
CA ASN A 295 2.54 4.98 -27.17
C ASN A 295 2.62 5.74 -25.85
N LYS A 296 1.47 5.96 -25.19
CA LYS A 296 1.41 6.66 -23.91
C LYS A 296 2.08 5.85 -22.79
N GLN A 297 1.82 4.54 -22.73
CA GLN A 297 2.41 3.64 -21.74
C GLN A 297 3.92 3.51 -21.93
N ALA A 298 4.36 3.21 -23.16
CA ALA A 298 5.78 3.12 -23.52
C ALA A 298 6.52 4.42 -23.21
N LYS A 299 5.95 5.58 -23.59
CA LYS A 299 6.50 6.89 -23.24
C LYS A 299 6.65 7.09 -21.73
N LYS A 300 5.66 6.70 -20.94
CA LYS A 300 5.71 6.80 -19.46
C LYS A 300 6.88 5.97 -18.91
N LEU A 301 7.01 4.71 -19.34
CA LEU A 301 8.02 3.79 -18.85
C LEU A 301 9.44 4.13 -19.30
N ILE A 302 9.64 4.41 -20.60
CA ILE A 302 10.97 4.80 -21.11
C ILE A 302 11.43 6.11 -20.45
N ASN A 303 10.53 7.09 -20.30
CA ASN A 303 10.88 8.33 -19.60
C ASN A 303 11.26 8.07 -18.13
N ALA A 304 10.58 7.13 -17.46
CA ALA A 304 10.91 6.75 -16.08
C ALA A 304 12.30 6.12 -15.99
N ILE A 305 12.61 5.16 -16.88
CA ILE A 305 13.95 4.52 -16.95
C ILE A 305 15.03 5.58 -17.21
N VAL A 306 14.83 6.46 -18.21
CA VAL A 306 15.78 7.52 -18.55
C VAL A 306 15.98 8.51 -17.39
N LEU A 307 14.92 8.86 -16.66
CA LEU A 307 15.02 9.73 -15.48
C LEU A 307 15.78 9.05 -14.34
N ASN A 308 15.51 7.77 -14.09
CA ASN A 308 16.20 6.96 -13.08
C ASN A 308 17.71 6.90 -13.38
N LEU A 309 18.10 6.59 -14.62
CA LEU A 309 19.50 6.59 -15.04
C LEU A 309 20.19 7.94 -14.84
N LYS A 310 19.50 9.05 -15.13
CA LYS A 310 20.05 10.40 -14.88
C LYS A 310 20.30 10.65 -13.40
N LYS A 311 19.40 10.19 -12.52
CA LYS A 311 19.54 10.32 -11.06
C LYS A 311 20.70 9.47 -10.55
N GLU A 312 20.80 8.21 -10.98
CA GLU A 312 21.92 7.32 -10.66
C GLU A 312 23.27 7.93 -11.06
N ILE A 313 23.37 8.47 -12.29
CA ILE A 313 24.58 9.16 -12.75
C ILE A 313 24.90 10.37 -11.85
N LYS A 314 23.89 11.13 -11.40
CA LYS A 314 24.09 12.28 -10.51
C LYS A 314 24.59 11.83 -9.14
N THR A 315 24.00 10.77 -8.57
CA THR A 315 24.45 10.16 -7.30
C THR A 315 25.88 9.65 -7.40
N LEU A 316 26.24 8.93 -8.46
CA LEU A 316 27.61 8.47 -8.70
C LEU A 316 28.60 9.64 -8.85
N ASN A 317 28.19 10.75 -9.49
CA ASN A 317 29.04 11.94 -9.56
C ASN A 317 29.26 12.57 -8.18
N LEU A 318 28.26 12.58 -7.30
CA LEU A 318 28.40 13.06 -5.92
C LEU A 318 29.35 12.17 -5.11
N LYS A 319 29.23 10.84 -5.25
CA LYS A 319 30.14 9.86 -4.65
C LYS A 319 31.58 10.09 -5.10
N LYS A 320 31.79 10.22 -6.42
CA LYS A 320 33.10 10.49 -7.02
C LYS A 320 33.76 11.76 -6.47
N GLN A 321 32.98 12.81 -6.15
CA GLN A 321 33.52 14.04 -5.56
C GLN A 321 34.07 13.86 -4.14
N GLN A 322 33.69 12.80 -3.43
CA GLN A 322 34.19 12.49 -2.09
C GLN A 322 35.47 11.64 -2.10
N LEU A 323 35.87 11.14 -3.27
CA LEU A 323 37.04 10.27 -3.42
C LEU A 323 38.29 11.07 -3.78
N GLU A 324 39.45 10.54 -3.38
CA GLU A 324 40.74 11.08 -3.79
C GLU A 324 41.02 10.75 -5.26
N ASN A 325 41.59 11.73 -5.97
CA ASN A 325 42.02 11.53 -7.35
C ASN A 325 43.13 10.46 -7.37
N ASN A 326 42.96 9.40 -8.18
CA ASN A 326 43.84 8.24 -8.34
C ASN A 326 43.59 7.03 -7.40
N ASN A 327 42.53 7.02 -6.60
CA ASN A 327 42.08 5.79 -5.91
C ASN A 327 41.38 4.83 -6.91
N GLU A 328 41.51 3.52 -6.75
CA GLU A 328 40.79 2.49 -7.52
C GLU A 328 39.27 2.74 -7.50
N GLU A 329 38.72 3.15 -6.35
CA GLU A 329 37.30 3.51 -6.20
C GLU A 329 36.88 4.68 -7.09
N TYR A 330 37.79 5.62 -7.36
CA TYR A 330 37.53 6.78 -8.20
C TYR A 330 37.37 6.35 -9.66
N PHE A 331 38.20 5.42 -10.12
CA PHE A 331 38.11 4.84 -11.46
C PHE A 331 36.86 3.99 -11.63
N ASP A 332 36.44 3.26 -10.59
CA ASP A 332 35.18 2.52 -10.62
C ASP A 332 33.96 3.42 -10.73
N ALA A 333 33.89 4.50 -9.95
CA ALA A 333 32.82 5.48 -10.11
C ALA A 333 32.76 6.03 -11.55
N ILE A 334 33.92 6.29 -12.17
CA ILE A 334 33.99 6.77 -13.55
C ILE A 334 33.49 5.70 -14.54
N LYS A 335 33.94 4.47 -14.40
CA LYS A 335 33.51 3.32 -15.22
C LYS A 335 31.99 3.20 -15.21
N ASP A 336 31.39 3.17 -14.02
CA ASP A 336 29.92 3.05 -13.86
C ASP A 336 29.18 4.26 -14.44
N ILE A 337 29.72 5.47 -14.27
CA ILE A 337 29.16 6.67 -14.90
C ILE A 337 29.20 6.57 -16.44
N GLN A 338 30.27 6.02 -17.03
CA GLN A 338 30.36 5.88 -18.49
C GLN A 338 29.40 4.80 -19.01
N LEU A 339 29.31 3.65 -18.33
CA LEU A 339 28.37 2.58 -18.68
C LEU A 339 26.92 3.08 -18.66
N LYS A 340 26.51 3.76 -17.58
CA LYS A 340 25.17 4.35 -17.48
C LYS A 340 24.92 5.45 -18.53
N LYS A 341 25.94 6.23 -18.90
CA LYS A 341 25.83 7.20 -20.01
C LYS A 341 25.64 6.51 -21.36
N PHE A 342 26.26 5.36 -21.57
CA PHE A 342 26.06 4.55 -22.77
C PHE A 342 24.66 3.95 -22.82
N GLU A 343 24.17 3.38 -21.71
CA GLU A 343 22.80 2.93 -21.57
C GLU A 343 21.79 4.05 -21.88
N LEU A 344 22.00 5.24 -21.30
CA LEU A 344 21.19 6.43 -21.58
C LEU A 344 21.18 6.79 -23.08
N LYS A 345 22.30 6.58 -23.78
CA LYS A 345 22.42 6.84 -25.22
C LYS A 345 21.61 5.82 -26.04
N ILE A 346 21.59 4.54 -25.65
CA ILE A 346 20.76 3.50 -26.28
C ILE A 346 19.29 3.91 -26.23
N TRP A 347 18.79 4.27 -25.05
CA TRP A 347 17.39 4.67 -24.85
C TRP A 347 17.04 5.94 -25.64
N ASN A 348 17.87 6.99 -25.55
CA ASN A 348 17.60 8.27 -26.23
C ASN A 348 17.64 8.15 -27.76
N LYS A 349 18.60 7.41 -28.33
CA LYS A 349 18.72 7.22 -29.79
C LYS A 349 17.52 6.48 -30.37
N ASN A 350 16.98 5.52 -29.62
CA ASN A 350 15.93 4.62 -30.08
C ASN A 350 14.52 4.98 -29.58
N TYR A 351 14.39 6.04 -28.78
CA TYR A 351 13.16 6.45 -28.09
C TYR A 351 11.90 6.35 -28.96
N LYS A 352 11.88 7.01 -30.12
CA LYS A 352 10.71 7.04 -31.01
C LYS A 352 10.35 5.68 -31.59
N LYS A 353 11.36 4.83 -31.82
CA LYS A 353 11.19 3.51 -32.43
C LYS A 353 10.69 2.47 -31.42
N LEU A 354 10.84 2.70 -30.12
CA LEU A 354 10.41 1.77 -29.07
C LEU A 354 8.99 2.05 -28.56
N LEU A 355 8.31 3.09 -29.05
CA LEU A 355 7.00 3.52 -28.53
C LEU A 355 5.84 2.54 -28.79
N TYR A 356 6.02 1.59 -29.69
CA TYR A 356 5.00 0.57 -30.03
C TYR A 356 5.18 -0.75 -29.26
N LEU A 357 6.19 -0.83 -28.38
CA LEU A 357 6.37 -1.96 -27.49
C LEU A 357 5.42 -1.90 -26.29
N THR A 358 5.12 -3.08 -25.76
CA THR A 358 4.37 -3.24 -24.50
C THR A 358 5.27 -2.99 -23.29
N ASN A 359 4.67 -2.79 -22.12
CA ASN A 359 5.43 -2.57 -20.89
C ASN A 359 6.37 -3.74 -20.55
N SER A 360 5.92 -4.99 -20.74
CA SER A 360 6.73 -6.18 -20.48
C SER A 360 7.95 -6.25 -21.40
N GLU A 361 7.78 -5.92 -22.68
CA GLU A 361 8.89 -5.91 -23.65
C GLU A 361 9.92 -4.83 -23.33
N ILE A 362 9.48 -3.64 -22.90
CA ILE A 362 10.37 -2.57 -22.48
C ILE A 362 11.13 -2.95 -21.20
N TRP A 363 10.46 -3.62 -20.25
CA TRP A 363 11.10 -4.15 -19.05
C TRP A 363 12.13 -5.24 -19.38
N ASN A 364 11.79 -6.19 -20.27
CA ASN A 364 12.72 -7.21 -20.72
C ASN A 364 13.93 -6.57 -21.41
N LEU A 365 13.74 -5.57 -22.26
CA LEU A 365 14.84 -4.80 -22.85
C LEU A 365 15.74 -4.17 -21.78
N ASN A 366 15.15 -3.57 -20.74
CA ASN A 366 15.89 -2.99 -19.62
C ASN A 366 16.72 -4.05 -18.87
N LEU A 367 16.16 -5.23 -18.65
CA LEU A 367 16.85 -6.35 -18.01
C LEU A 367 18.00 -6.88 -18.89
N SER A 368 17.75 -7.07 -20.19
CA SER A 368 18.77 -7.53 -21.15
C SER A 368 19.94 -6.56 -21.26
N ILE A 369 19.69 -5.24 -21.25
CA ILE A 369 20.78 -4.24 -21.23
C ILE A 369 21.59 -4.37 -19.94
N LYS A 370 20.94 -4.50 -18.79
CA LYS A 370 21.62 -4.65 -17.50
C LYS A 370 22.45 -5.94 -17.42
N SER A 371 21.93 -7.07 -17.91
CA SER A 371 22.68 -8.33 -17.94
C SER A 371 23.89 -8.22 -18.85
N GLU A 372 23.76 -7.59 -20.02
CA GLU A 372 24.89 -7.39 -20.93
C GLU A 372 25.97 -6.50 -20.32
N ILE A 373 25.58 -5.41 -19.64
CA ILE A 373 26.52 -4.56 -18.90
C ILE A 373 27.27 -5.37 -17.84
N ASN A 374 26.57 -6.22 -17.08
CA ASN A 374 27.19 -7.05 -16.05
C ASN A 374 28.18 -8.06 -16.65
N LEU A 375 27.81 -8.73 -17.75
CA LEU A 375 28.72 -9.65 -18.47
C LEU A 375 29.95 -8.93 -18.98
N PHE A 376 29.76 -7.76 -19.59
CA PHE A 376 30.85 -6.91 -20.09
C PHE A 376 31.80 -6.47 -18.98
N VAL A 377 31.27 -6.02 -17.83
CA VAL A 377 32.08 -5.65 -16.66
C VAL A 377 32.85 -6.86 -16.14
N ASN A 378 32.21 -8.02 -16.03
CA ASN A 378 32.84 -9.22 -15.51
C ASN A 378 33.97 -9.73 -16.41
N ASN A 379 33.78 -9.74 -17.72
CA ASN A 379 34.76 -10.26 -18.66
C ASN A 379 35.96 -9.31 -18.84
N ASN A 380 35.72 -8.00 -18.81
CA ASN A 380 36.73 -7.03 -19.22
C ASN A 380 37.37 -6.27 -18.06
N PHE A 381 36.70 -6.08 -16.92
CA PHE A 381 37.22 -5.23 -15.83
C PHE A 381 37.61 -5.99 -14.56
N LEU A 382 37.07 -7.18 -14.29
CA LEU A 382 37.41 -7.93 -13.07
C LEU A 382 38.83 -8.52 -13.08
N ASN A 383 39.33 -8.91 -14.26
CA ASN A 383 40.64 -9.59 -14.39
C ASN A 383 41.80 -8.61 -14.70
N LEU A 384 41.51 -7.33 -14.94
CA LEU A 384 42.54 -6.32 -15.17
C LEU A 384 43.13 -5.85 -13.83
N HIS A 385 44.19 -6.50 -13.37
CA HIS A 385 45.06 -5.90 -12.37
C HIS A 385 45.60 -4.57 -12.92
N GLY A 386 45.14 -3.42 -12.39
CA GLY A 386 45.75 -2.11 -12.69
C GLY A 386 45.05 -1.24 -13.73
N TYR A 387 43.74 -1.38 -14.02
CA TYR A 387 43.06 -0.36 -14.84
C TYR A 387 42.97 1.03 -14.16
N SER A 388 43.38 1.13 -12.89
CA SER A 388 43.66 2.40 -12.20
C SER A 388 44.68 3.29 -12.92
N ASP A 389 45.45 2.73 -13.85
CA ASP A 389 46.42 3.48 -14.65
C ASP A 389 45.77 4.12 -15.91
N PHE A 390 44.52 3.76 -16.22
CA PHE A 390 43.82 4.29 -17.38
C PHE A 390 43.28 5.70 -17.11
N SER A 391 43.52 6.61 -18.03
CA SER A 391 42.84 7.89 -18.05
C SER A 391 41.33 7.74 -18.28
N ILE A 392 40.56 8.74 -17.82
CA ILE A 392 39.10 8.84 -18.05
C ILE A 392 38.74 8.69 -19.54
N ARG A 393 39.63 9.15 -20.44
CA ARG A 393 39.43 9.06 -21.89
C ARG A 393 39.59 7.65 -22.40
N GLU A 394 40.56 6.90 -21.89
CA GLU A 394 40.82 5.51 -22.29
C GLU A 394 39.69 4.60 -21.83
N ILE A 395 39.22 4.72 -20.58
CA ILE A 395 38.05 3.97 -20.09
C ILE A 395 36.82 4.23 -20.99
N LYS A 396 36.58 5.49 -21.34
CA LYS A 396 35.46 5.87 -22.20
C LYS A 396 35.60 5.30 -23.62
N ASN A 397 36.81 5.33 -24.19
CA ASN A 397 37.06 4.81 -25.53
C ASN A 397 36.94 3.28 -25.57
N PHE A 398 37.49 2.60 -24.56
CA PHE A 398 37.39 1.15 -24.39
C PHE A 398 35.93 0.70 -24.35
N ILE A 399 35.12 1.27 -23.45
CA ILE A 399 33.68 0.94 -23.36
C ILE A 399 32.98 1.20 -24.70
N LYS A 400 33.30 2.30 -25.39
CA LYS A 400 32.68 2.64 -26.67
C LYS A 400 33.05 1.66 -27.79
N GLN A 401 34.23 1.03 -27.72
CA GLN A 401 34.73 0.11 -28.74
C GLN A 401 34.26 -1.32 -28.49
N GLU A 402 34.32 -1.77 -27.24
CA GLU A 402 34.13 -3.17 -26.86
C GLU A 402 32.70 -3.51 -26.42
N PHE A 403 31.90 -2.52 -25.95
CA PHE A 403 30.52 -2.77 -25.54
C PHE A 403 29.57 -2.51 -26.72
N ASP A 404 29.01 -3.58 -27.28
CA ASP A 404 27.92 -3.54 -28.26
C ASP A 404 26.68 -4.29 -27.73
N PHE A 405 25.50 -3.70 -27.93
CA PHE A 405 24.23 -4.30 -27.50
C PHE A 405 23.28 -4.36 -28.70
N ASP A 406 22.90 -5.58 -29.10
CA ASP A 406 21.97 -5.78 -30.22
C ASP A 406 20.52 -5.45 -29.82
N ILE A 407 20.08 -4.25 -30.18
CA ILE A 407 18.71 -3.79 -30.02
C ILE A 407 17.81 -4.10 -31.24
N ALA A 408 18.35 -4.65 -32.33
CA ALA A 408 17.64 -4.76 -33.60
C ALA A 408 16.36 -5.60 -33.50
N SER A 409 16.37 -6.68 -32.71
CA SER A 409 15.21 -7.53 -32.46
C SER A 409 14.00 -6.73 -31.91
N TYR A 410 14.22 -5.93 -30.87
CA TYR A 410 13.18 -5.08 -30.26
C TYR A 410 12.67 -3.99 -31.22
N LEU A 411 13.57 -3.40 -32.02
CA LEU A 411 13.19 -2.40 -33.02
C LEU A 411 12.31 -3.01 -34.13
N ASN A 412 12.66 -4.20 -34.59
CA ASN A 412 11.91 -4.93 -35.61
C ASN A 412 10.52 -5.33 -35.08
N HIS A 413 10.45 -5.80 -33.84
CA HIS A 413 9.18 -6.18 -33.21
C HIS A 413 8.24 -4.97 -33.05
N SER A 414 8.77 -3.85 -32.55
CA SER A 414 8.04 -2.59 -32.43
C SER A 414 7.47 -2.11 -33.77
N LYS A 415 8.30 -2.19 -34.84
CA LYS A 415 7.88 -1.84 -36.20
C LYS A 415 6.76 -2.75 -36.71
N LYS A 416 6.91 -4.07 -36.58
CA LYS A 416 5.88 -5.06 -36.99
C LYS A 416 4.52 -4.79 -36.35
N LYS A 417 4.49 -4.40 -35.05
CA LYS A 417 3.24 -4.04 -34.35
C LYS A 417 2.58 -2.79 -34.94
N CYS A 418 3.37 -1.75 -35.21
CA CYS A 418 2.85 -0.55 -35.86
C CYS A 418 2.26 -0.87 -37.24
N ASP A 419 3.00 -1.64 -38.04
CA ASP A 419 2.60 -2.03 -39.39
C ASP A 419 1.32 -2.89 -39.37
N PHE A 420 1.22 -3.87 -38.46
CA PHE A 420 0.03 -4.70 -38.27
C PHE A 420 -1.22 -3.86 -37.97
N VAL A 421 -1.14 -2.93 -37.01
CA VAL A 421 -2.30 -2.12 -36.65
C VAL A 421 -2.71 -1.19 -37.80
N ASN A 422 -1.74 -0.61 -38.51
CA ASN A 422 -2.04 0.20 -39.70
C ASN A 422 -2.72 -0.64 -40.79
N GLN A 423 -2.29 -1.88 -40.99
CA GLN A 423 -2.91 -2.81 -41.94
C GLN A 423 -4.36 -3.12 -41.56
N GLN A 424 -4.67 -3.36 -40.28
CA GLN A 424 -6.05 -3.59 -39.83
C GLN A 424 -6.95 -2.36 -40.08
N ILE A 425 -6.43 -1.15 -39.82
CA ILE A 425 -7.15 0.09 -40.13
C ILE A 425 -7.42 0.22 -41.63
N THR A 426 -6.45 -0.11 -42.48
CA THR A 426 -6.60 -0.10 -43.94
C THR A 426 -7.64 -1.13 -44.41
N ASN A 427 -7.58 -2.36 -43.90
CA ASN A 427 -8.54 -3.42 -44.25
C ASN A 427 -9.98 -3.02 -43.88
N ALA A 428 -10.20 -2.52 -42.67
CA ALA A 428 -11.52 -2.05 -42.24
C ALA A 428 -12.01 -0.87 -43.10
N SER A 429 -11.11 0.06 -43.47
CA SER A 429 -11.44 1.20 -44.35
C SER A 429 -11.83 0.75 -45.76
N ASN A 430 -11.16 -0.28 -46.30
CA ASN A 430 -11.50 -0.89 -47.58
C ASN A 430 -12.87 -1.59 -47.51
N GLY A 431 -13.14 -2.36 -46.45
CA GLY A 431 -14.44 -3.01 -46.24
C GLY A 431 -15.61 -2.01 -46.18
N ILE A 432 -15.42 -0.87 -45.51
CA ILE A 432 -16.40 0.24 -45.53
C ILE A 432 -16.64 0.74 -46.96
N SER A 433 -15.58 0.87 -47.76
CA SER A 433 -15.68 1.37 -49.14
C SER A 433 -16.40 0.38 -50.06
N GLU A 434 -16.21 -0.93 -49.86
CA GLU A 434 -16.93 -1.99 -50.58
C GLU A 434 -18.42 -1.98 -50.26
N ILE A 435 -18.78 -1.95 -48.97
CA ILE A 435 -20.18 -1.92 -48.53
C ILE A 435 -20.91 -0.69 -49.07
N LYS A 436 -20.24 0.49 -49.10
CA LYS A 436 -20.82 1.73 -49.65
C LYS A 436 -21.13 1.70 -51.15
N ARG A 437 -20.53 0.79 -51.92
CA ARG A 437 -20.77 0.68 -53.38
C ARG A 437 -22.05 -0.07 -53.73
N LEU A 438 -22.64 -0.79 -52.78
CA LEU A 438 -23.87 -1.55 -52.98
C LEU A 438 -25.08 -0.62 -53.13
N LYS A 439 -25.95 -0.88 -54.12
CA LYS A 439 -27.22 -0.15 -54.34
C LYS A 439 -28.39 -0.97 -53.82
N PHE A 440 -29.41 -0.29 -53.27
CA PHE A 440 -30.55 -0.94 -52.63
C PHE A 440 -31.88 -0.35 -53.07
N ASN A 441 -32.86 -1.23 -53.29
CA ASN A 441 -34.25 -0.87 -53.55
C ASN A 441 -35.04 -0.96 -52.25
N HIS A 442 -35.83 0.07 -51.96
CA HIS A 442 -36.74 0.14 -50.82
C HIS A 442 -38.04 -0.61 -51.13
N LEU A 443 -38.51 -1.42 -50.18
CA LEU A 443 -39.85 -2.01 -50.20
C LEU A 443 -40.48 -1.72 -48.83
N SER A 444 -41.49 -0.85 -48.80
CA SER A 444 -42.30 -0.62 -47.59
C SER A 444 -43.08 -1.88 -47.26
N SER A 445 -42.99 -2.36 -46.01
CA SER A 445 -43.80 -3.46 -45.50
C SER A 445 -44.79 -2.97 -44.46
N TYR A 446 -46.08 -3.25 -44.66
CA TYR A 446 -47.14 -2.99 -43.69
C TYR A 446 -46.87 -3.66 -42.33
N THR A 447 -46.18 -4.80 -42.31
CA THR A 447 -45.81 -5.49 -41.06
C THR A 447 -44.85 -4.67 -40.18
N ASN A 448 -43.99 -3.85 -40.80
CA ASN A 448 -43.01 -3.03 -40.09
C ASN A 448 -43.69 -1.83 -39.44
N SER A 449 -44.67 -1.21 -40.11
CA SER A 449 -45.43 -0.09 -39.53
C SER A 449 -46.25 -0.54 -38.31
N VAL A 450 -46.87 -1.73 -38.38
CA VAL A 450 -47.54 -2.35 -37.22
C VAL A 450 -46.56 -2.54 -36.05
N SER A 451 -45.39 -3.12 -36.32
CA SER A 451 -44.36 -3.33 -35.28
C SER A 451 -43.83 -2.02 -34.68
N THR A 452 -43.67 -0.95 -35.48
CA THR A 452 -43.27 0.37 -34.94
C THR A 452 -44.31 0.93 -33.98
N HIS A 453 -45.60 0.79 -34.30
CA HIS A 453 -46.69 1.26 -33.45
C HIS A 453 -46.74 0.44 -32.15
N GLU A 454 -46.60 -0.89 -32.23
CA GLU A 454 -46.52 -1.76 -31.04
C GLU A 454 -45.38 -1.39 -30.09
N PHE A 455 -44.18 -1.09 -30.61
CA PHE A 455 -43.07 -0.65 -29.77
C PHE A 455 -43.34 0.71 -29.13
N GLN A 456 -43.96 1.66 -29.84
CA GLN A 456 -44.33 2.96 -29.29
C GLN A 456 -45.33 2.82 -28.15
N GLU A 457 -46.37 1.99 -28.34
CA GLU A 457 -47.36 1.70 -27.30
C GLU A 457 -46.71 1.02 -26.08
N LYS A 458 -45.84 0.03 -26.28
CA LYS A 458 -45.09 -0.63 -25.19
C LYS A 458 -44.21 0.35 -24.42
N ILE A 459 -43.53 1.27 -25.11
CA ILE A 459 -42.73 2.33 -24.47
C ILE A 459 -43.63 3.27 -23.66
N HIS A 460 -44.76 3.69 -24.22
CA HIS A 460 -45.72 4.55 -23.53
C HIS A 460 -46.26 3.87 -22.26
N GLN A 461 -46.68 2.60 -22.35
CA GLN A 461 -47.13 1.80 -21.22
C GLN A 461 -46.03 1.64 -20.15
N THR A 462 -44.80 1.28 -20.55
CA THR A 462 -43.69 1.08 -19.61
C THR A 462 -43.26 2.40 -18.95
N ASN A 463 -43.33 3.53 -19.66
CA ASN A 463 -43.12 4.86 -19.09
C ASN A 463 -44.23 5.27 -18.11
N ALA A 464 -45.49 4.95 -18.44
CA ALA A 464 -46.61 5.19 -17.54
C ALA A 464 -46.48 4.35 -16.27
N GLU A 465 -46.06 3.09 -16.38
CA GLU A 465 -45.73 2.23 -15.24
C GLU A 465 -44.60 2.83 -14.41
N LEU A 466 -43.49 3.26 -15.02
CA LEU A 466 -42.38 3.89 -14.31
C LEU A 466 -42.82 5.16 -13.57
N ASN A 467 -43.54 6.05 -14.24
CA ASN A 467 -44.07 7.26 -13.63
C ASN A 467 -45.05 6.95 -12.50
N TRP A 468 -45.90 5.93 -12.67
CA TRP A 468 -46.82 5.46 -11.63
C TRP A 468 -46.06 4.89 -10.43
N THR A 469 -44.99 4.12 -10.63
CA THR A 469 -44.16 3.59 -9.54
C THR A 469 -43.52 4.72 -8.74
N HIS A 470 -42.89 5.70 -9.40
CA HIS A 470 -42.32 6.87 -8.72
C HIS A 470 -43.39 7.71 -8.00
N PHE A 471 -44.52 7.96 -8.65
CA PHE A 471 -45.63 8.69 -8.04
C PHE A 471 -46.22 7.96 -6.83
N ALA A 472 -46.39 6.63 -6.92
CA ALA A 472 -46.91 5.82 -5.83
C ALA A 472 -45.94 5.82 -4.64
N GLU A 473 -44.63 5.67 -4.87
CA GLU A 473 -43.60 5.76 -3.84
C GLU A 473 -43.59 7.13 -3.17
N GLU A 474 -43.59 8.21 -3.95
CA GLU A 474 -43.59 9.58 -3.45
C GLU A 474 -44.89 9.88 -2.68
N ARG A 475 -46.05 9.46 -3.19
CA ARG A 475 -47.35 9.64 -2.52
C ARG A 475 -47.42 8.86 -1.21
N LEU A 476 -46.97 7.61 -1.19
CA LEU A 476 -46.88 6.80 0.03
C LEU A 476 -45.95 7.46 1.06
N PHE A 477 -44.80 7.98 0.61
CA PHE A 477 -43.88 8.72 1.48
C PHE A 477 -44.52 9.99 2.05
N LYS A 478 -45.10 10.86 1.19
CA LYS A 478 -45.77 12.11 1.57
C LYS A 478 -46.96 11.87 2.50
N SER A 479 -47.80 10.87 2.22
CA SER A 479 -48.96 10.52 3.07
C SER A 479 -48.58 10.16 4.50
N ARG A 480 -47.36 9.61 4.69
CA ARG A 480 -46.84 9.25 6.00
C ARG A 480 -45.97 10.34 6.62
N LEU A 481 -45.55 11.36 5.86
CA LEU A 481 -44.56 12.37 6.26
C LEU A 481 -44.92 13.08 7.56
N LEU A 482 -46.15 13.61 7.70
CA LEU A 482 -46.58 14.32 8.91
C LEU A 482 -46.52 13.43 10.17
N SER A 483 -46.97 12.17 10.03
CA SER A 483 -46.93 11.20 11.14
C SER A 483 -45.50 10.79 11.51
N LYS A 484 -44.60 10.76 10.52
CA LYS A 484 -43.17 10.45 10.70
C LYS A 484 -42.44 11.60 11.35
N GLU A 485 -42.66 12.81 10.85
CA GLU A 485 -42.10 14.06 11.36
C GLU A 485 -42.46 14.24 12.82
N PHE A 486 -43.73 14.08 13.19
CA PHE A 486 -44.15 14.20 14.60
C PHE A 486 -43.42 13.20 15.52
N LYS A 487 -43.33 11.93 15.10
CA LYS A 487 -42.68 10.87 15.88
C LYS A 487 -41.18 11.09 16.05
N LEU A 488 -40.46 11.47 14.98
CA LEU A 488 -39.02 11.72 15.06
C LEU A 488 -38.69 13.08 15.70
N LYS A 489 -39.57 14.08 15.57
CA LYS A 489 -39.41 15.36 16.26
C LYS A 489 -39.39 15.15 17.78
N ARG A 490 -40.25 14.28 18.31
CA ARG A 490 -40.24 13.89 19.73
C ARG A 490 -38.88 13.35 20.18
N VAL A 491 -38.23 12.51 19.37
CA VAL A 491 -36.88 12.00 19.64
C VAL A 491 -35.88 13.15 19.69
N SER A 492 -35.87 14.01 18.67
CA SER A 492 -34.94 15.14 18.60
C SER A 492 -35.11 16.15 19.74
N THR A 493 -36.35 16.37 20.18
CA THR A 493 -36.70 17.24 21.30
C THR A 493 -36.23 16.62 22.61
N ASN A 494 -36.53 15.33 22.86
CA ASN A 494 -36.08 14.63 24.06
C ASN A 494 -34.55 14.63 24.20
N ILE A 495 -33.80 14.38 23.11
CA ILE A 495 -32.34 14.46 23.12
C ILE A 495 -31.88 15.86 23.57
N LYS A 496 -32.44 16.93 22.99
CA LYS A 496 -32.06 18.31 23.34
C LYS A 496 -32.43 18.67 24.77
N ASP A 497 -33.64 18.29 25.20
CA ASP A 497 -34.15 18.60 26.54
C ASP A 497 -33.31 17.86 27.59
N ASN A 498 -33.00 16.58 27.38
CA ASN A 498 -32.11 15.81 28.24
C ASN A 498 -30.71 16.46 28.34
N GLN A 499 -30.11 16.84 27.22
CA GLN A 499 -28.80 17.53 27.24
C GLN A 499 -28.84 18.83 28.05
N ASN A 500 -29.90 19.62 27.91
CA ASN A 500 -30.09 20.85 28.68
C ASN A 500 -30.30 20.56 30.17
N GLU A 501 -31.15 19.59 30.51
CA GLU A 501 -31.39 19.14 31.87
C GLU A 501 -30.09 18.70 32.55
N ILE A 502 -29.32 17.83 31.91
CA ILE A 502 -28.01 17.38 32.43
C ILE A 502 -27.08 18.58 32.67
N LEU A 503 -26.97 19.52 31.72
CA LEU A 503 -26.12 20.69 31.88
C LEU A 503 -26.58 21.62 33.01
N THR A 504 -27.89 21.85 33.16
CA THR A 504 -28.44 22.67 34.23
C THR A 504 -28.28 21.99 35.60
N PHE A 505 -28.54 20.69 35.68
CA PHE A 505 -28.40 19.92 36.91
C PHE A 505 -26.96 19.82 37.37
N SER A 506 -26.03 19.59 36.43
CA SER A 506 -24.58 19.61 36.66
C SER A 506 -24.11 20.95 37.20
N LYS A 507 -24.52 22.07 36.57
CA LYS A 507 -24.17 23.42 37.04
C LYS A 507 -24.73 23.69 38.44
N SER A 508 -25.96 23.28 38.69
CA SER A 508 -26.63 23.42 39.99
C SER A 508 -25.92 22.59 41.08
N LEU A 509 -25.47 21.37 40.76
CA LEU A 509 -24.74 20.51 41.68
C LEU A 509 -23.39 21.15 42.06
N LEU A 510 -22.56 21.50 41.07
CA LEU A 510 -21.25 22.14 41.29
C LEU A 510 -21.36 23.41 42.16
N ASN A 511 -22.34 24.27 41.89
CA ASN A 511 -22.56 25.51 42.65
C ASN A 511 -22.94 25.26 44.12
N LYS A 512 -23.67 24.17 44.42
CA LYS A 512 -24.08 23.83 45.78
C LYS A 512 -22.94 23.18 46.55
N ILE A 513 -22.19 22.29 45.90
CA ILE A 513 -21.04 21.60 46.50
C ILE A 513 -19.91 22.60 46.80
N ALA A 514 -19.64 23.55 45.90
CA ALA A 514 -18.63 24.60 46.13
C ALA A 514 -18.92 25.50 47.35
N LYS A 515 -20.17 25.53 47.82
CA LYS A 515 -20.60 26.28 49.02
C LYS A 515 -20.68 25.41 50.29
N SER A 516 -20.43 24.10 50.16
CA SER A 516 -20.48 23.17 51.28
C SER A 516 -19.21 23.28 52.15
N LYS A 517 -19.29 22.81 53.40
CA LYS A 517 -18.15 22.77 54.34
C LYS A 517 -17.31 21.48 54.23
N VAL A 518 -17.48 20.74 53.15
CA VAL A 518 -16.90 19.40 52.94
C VAL A 518 -15.45 19.53 52.47
N ASP A 519 -14.62 18.53 52.78
CA ASP A 519 -13.24 18.48 52.33
C ASP A 519 -13.09 18.64 50.81
N SER A 520 -12.07 19.40 50.42
CA SER A 520 -11.78 19.74 49.02
C SER A 520 -11.55 18.53 48.12
N ILE A 521 -11.09 17.41 48.68
CA ILE A 521 -10.86 16.15 47.94
C ILE A 521 -12.17 15.62 47.34
N PHE A 522 -13.23 15.51 48.14
CA PHE A 522 -14.54 15.05 47.67
C PHE A 522 -15.19 16.03 46.70
N ILE A 523 -14.98 17.33 46.92
CA ILE A 523 -15.42 18.38 46.00
C ILE A 523 -14.75 18.20 44.63
N ASN A 524 -13.45 17.93 44.61
CA ASN A 524 -12.70 17.70 43.38
C ASN A 524 -13.16 16.42 42.67
N GLN A 525 -13.33 15.31 43.40
CA GLN A 525 -13.83 14.05 42.84
C GLN A 525 -15.19 14.22 42.17
N VAL A 526 -16.17 14.84 42.86
CA VAL A 526 -17.48 15.10 42.24
C VAL A 526 -17.35 16.06 41.05
N SER A 527 -16.46 17.05 41.15
CA SER A 527 -16.26 18.00 40.06
C SER A 527 -15.71 17.31 38.80
N GLU A 528 -14.71 16.44 38.93
CA GLU A 528 -14.13 15.66 37.83
C GLU A 528 -15.20 14.83 37.11
N VAL A 529 -15.99 14.07 37.86
CA VAL A 529 -17.07 13.22 37.34
C VAL A 529 -18.10 14.03 36.55
N ILE A 530 -18.48 15.20 37.08
CA ILE A 530 -19.45 16.09 36.43
C ILE A 530 -18.84 16.79 35.22
N PHE A 531 -17.57 17.18 35.27
CA PHE A 531 -16.89 17.75 34.11
C PHE A 531 -16.81 16.74 32.97
N ASP A 532 -16.49 15.47 33.27
CA ASP A 532 -16.44 14.39 32.29
C ASP A 532 -17.82 14.09 31.67
N LEU A 533 -18.90 14.07 32.47
CA LEU A 533 -20.27 14.00 31.93
C LEU A 533 -20.60 15.18 31.01
N ARG A 534 -20.28 16.41 31.43
CA ARG A 534 -20.54 17.62 30.63
C ARG A 534 -19.75 17.63 29.32
N ASP A 535 -18.50 17.17 29.36
CA ASP A 535 -17.66 16.99 28.18
C ASP A 535 -18.29 15.98 27.22
N PHE A 536 -18.69 14.81 27.73
CA PHE A 536 -19.38 13.78 26.96
C PHE A 536 -20.61 14.33 26.24
N ILE A 537 -21.49 15.03 26.95
CA ILE A 537 -22.72 15.59 26.38
C ILE A 537 -22.44 16.67 25.32
N LYS A 538 -21.49 17.58 25.58
CA LYS A 538 -21.18 18.68 24.64
C LYS A 538 -20.54 18.17 23.35
N ASN A 539 -19.68 17.17 23.45
CA ASN A 539 -18.92 16.63 22.33
C ASN A 539 -19.57 15.39 21.69
N ASN A 540 -20.78 15.02 22.12
CA ASN A 540 -21.54 13.91 21.55
C ASN A 540 -21.94 14.20 20.09
N TRP A 541 -21.10 13.78 19.15
CA TRP A 541 -21.39 13.92 17.73
C TRP A 541 -22.53 13.00 17.26
N GLY A 542 -22.80 11.91 17.98
CA GLY A 542 -23.87 10.95 17.67
C GLY A 542 -25.25 11.60 17.70
N SER A 543 -25.53 12.41 18.73
CA SER A 543 -26.80 13.14 18.85
C SER A 543 -27.00 14.14 17.70
N ASN A 544 -25.94 14.85 17.32
CA ASN A 544 -25.97 15.81 16.21
C ASN A 544 -26.21 15.09 14.87
N LEU A 545 -25.58 13.93 14.68
CA LEU A 545 -25.76 13.11 13.49
C LEU A 545 -27.18 12.55 13.40
N LEU A 546 -27.74 12.05 14.50
CA LEU A 546 -29.14 11.60 14.55
C LEU A 546 -30.11 12.74 14.24
N ALA A 547 -29.89 13.94 14.77
CA ALA A 547 -30.74 15.10 14.48
C ALA A 547 -30.73 15.46 12.97
N GLU A 548 -29.55 15.42 12.33
CA GLU A 548 -29.44 15.64 10.89
C GLU A 548 -30.14 14.52 10.08
N LEU A 549 -29.99 13.26 10.49
CA LEU A 549 -30.68 12.13 9.86
C LEU A 549 -32.21 12.20 10.02
N ILE A 550 -32.68 12.64 11.19
CA ILE A 550 -34.10 12.91 11.46
C ILE A 550 -34.61 14.00 10.52
N SER A 551 -33.89 15.11 10.37
CA SER A 551 -34.29 16.16 9.42
C SER A 551 -34.36 15.64 7.99
N TYR A 552 -33.38 14.85 7.56
CA TYR A 552 -33.33 14.31 6.20
C TYR A 552 -34.44 13.30 5.91
N THR A 553 -34.78 12.44 6.86
CA THR A 553 -35.84 11.43 6.69
C THR A 553 -37.26 11.99 6.87
N SER A 554 -37.38 13.16 7.50
CA SER A 554 -38.67 13.83 7.75
C SER A 554 -39.01 14.88 6.70
N THR A 555 -38.10 15.21 5.78
CA THR A 555 -38.34 16.18 4.69
C THR A 555 -38.28 15.52 3.31
N ASN A 556 -38.81 16.23 2.32
CA ASN A 556 -38.66 15.86 0.91
C ASN A 556 -37.36 16.40 0.29
N GLU A 557 -36.41 16.87 1.11
CA GLU A 557 -35.16 17.45 0.63
C GLU A 557 -34.21 16.37 0.11
N LYS A 558 -33.51 16.68 -0.99
CA LYS A 558 -32.48 15.81 -1.56
C LYS A 558 -31.25 15.74 -0.66
N LEU A 559 -30.48 14.66 -0.80
CA LEU A 559 -29.27 14.47 -0.03
C LEU A 559 -28.21 15.53 -0.38
N THR A 560 -27.70 16.23 0.64
CA THR A 560 -26.60 17.19 0.47
C THR A 560 -25.24 16.49 0.47
N THR A 561 -24.24 17.08 -0.21
CA THR A 561 -22.86 16.55 -0.23
C THR A 561 -22.22 16.50 1.16
N LYS A 562 -22.64 17.39 2.08
CA LYS A 562 -22.19 17.39 3.48
C LYS A 562 -22.73 16.17 4.24
N LEU A 563 -24.01 15.84 4.07
CA LEU A 563 -24.62 14.70 4.72
C LEU A 563 -24.13 13.36 4.13
N LEU A 564 -23.87 13.33 2.81
CA LEU A 564 -23.24 12.18 2.14
C LEU A 564 -21.88 11.81 2.75
N LYS A 565 -21.04 12.81 3.10
CA LYS A 565 -19.78 12.56 3.82
C LYS A 565 -20.03 11.92 5.18
N LYS A 566 -21.06 12.33 5.90
CA LYS A 566 -21.39 11.72 7.20
C LYS A 566 -21.89 10.28 7.05
N PHE A 567 -22.62 9.97 5.97
CA PHE A 567 -23.05 8.58 5.70
C PHE A 567 -21.84 7.67 5.49
N TRP A 568 -20.87 8.12 4.70
CA TRP A 568 -19.61 7.41 4.52
C TRP A 568 -18.84 7.25 5.83
N ALA A 569 -18.82 8.28 6.67
CA ALA A 569 -18.18 8.19 7.98
C ALA A 569 -18.86 7.16 8.88
N ILE A 570 -20.20 7.04 8.86
CA ILE A 570 -20.92 5.98 9.59
C ILE A 570 -20.48 4.60 9.10
N ILE A 571 -20.45 4.38 7.79
CA ILE A 571 -20.07 3.09 7.20
C ILE A 571 -18.62 2.74 7.56
N ASN A 572 -17.70 3.70 7.43
CA ASN A 572 -16.30 3.51 7.78
C ASN A 572 -16.11 3.24 9.27
N PHE A 573 -16.83 3.96 10.13
CA PHE A 573 -16.82 3.72 11.57
C PHE A 573 -17.32 2.30 11.87
N ALA A 574 -18.44 1.90 11.28
CA ALA A 574 -19.03 0.57 11.44
C ALA A 574 -18.10 -0.56 11.00
N ASN A 575 -17.45 -0.42 9.85
CA ASN A 575 -16.42 -1.37 9.41
C ASN A 575 -15.27 -1.43 10.39
N THR A 576 -14.77 -0.26 10.80
CA THR A 576 -13.55 -0.18 11.61
C THR A 576 -13.74 -0.83 12.97
N TYR A 577 -14.77 -0.49 13.73
CA TYR A 577 -14.93 -1.09 15.07
C TYR A 577 -15.20 -2.60 15.00
N GLN A 578 -15.94 -3.06 13.98
CA GLN A 578 -16.22 -4.50 13.78
C GLN A 578 -14.93 -5.28 13.53
N ASP A 579 -14.01 -4.70 12.76
CA ASP A 579 -12.75 -5.34 12.42
C ASP A 579 -11.76 -5.35 13.59
N LEU A 580 -11.82 -4.35 14.49
CA LEU A 580 -10.89 -4.26 15.63
C LEU A 580 -11.25 -5.16 16.81
N SER A 581 -12.52 -5.59 16.94
CA SER A 581 -12.98 -6.43 18.06
C SER A 581 -12.60 -5.86 19.44
N ILE A 582 -12.85 -4.57 19.63
CA ILE A 582 -12.63 -3.85 20.90
C ILE A 582 -13.98 -3.72 21.61
N PRO A 583 -14.05 -3.94 22.94
CA PRO A 583 -15.26 -3.69 23.70
C PRO A 583 -15.77 -2.26 23.54
N GLN A 584 -17.10 -2.07 23.48
CA GLN A 584 -17.68 -0.76 23.18
C GLN A 584 -17.39 0.29 24.27
N TYR A 585 -17.33 -0.12 25.55
CA TYR A 585 -17.01 0.76 26.67
C TYR A 585 -15.60 1.37 26.54
N ALA A 586 -14.63 0.63 26.00
CA ALA A 586 -13.25 1.09 25.85
C ALA A 586 -13.14 2.33 24.94
N TYR A 587 -14.12 2.58 24.07
CA TYR A 587 -14.15 3.79 23.24
C TYR A 587 -14.43 5.08 24.04
N LEU A 588 -14.98 4.97 25.25
CA LEU A 588 -15.22 6.09 26.17
C LEU A 588 -13.95 6.55 26.88
N GLU A 589 -13.00 5.64 27.04
CA GLU A 589 -11.76 5.85 27.76
C GLU A 589 -10.79 6.74 26.98
N THR A 590 -9.86 7.34 27.71
CA THR A 590 -8.72 8.02 27.11
C THR A 590 -7.68 7.00 26.65
N PHE A 591 -6.83 7.37 25.68
CA PHE A 591 -5.71 6.51 25.28
C PHE A 591 -4.69 6.23 26.39
N ASN A 592 -4.78 6.89 27.52
CA ASN A 592 -3.97 6.61 28.70
C ASN A 592 -4.53 5.49 29.57
N GLU A 593 -5.85 5.34 29.59
CA GLU A 593 -6.56 4.35 30.41
C GLU A 593 -6.71 3.01 29.69
N LEU A 594 -6.71 3.04 28.35
CA LEU A 594 -6.76 1.86 27.50
C LEU A 594 -5.58 0.91 27.74
N ASP A 595 -5.88 -0.39 27.70
CA ASP A 595 -4.83 -1.40 27.62
C ASP A 595 -3.98 -1.20 26.34
N SER A 596 -2.73 -1.68 26.38
CA SER A 596 -1.80 -1.45 25.27
C SER A 596 -2.27 -2.09 23.96
N ALA A 597 -3.05 -3.17 24.02
CA ALA A 597 -3.53 -3.89 22.85
C ALA A 597 -4.65 -3.12 22.13
N ASP A 598 -5.65 -2.63 22.85
CA ASP A 598 -6.76 -1.85 22.34
C ASP A 598 -6.31 -0.45 21.91
N LYS A 599 -5.37 0.16 22.64
CA LYS A 599 -4.66 1.37 22.20
C LYS A 599 -3.99 1.16 20.85
N ALA A 600 -3.27 0.05 20.67
CA ALA A 600 -2.62 -0.28 19.40
C ALA A 600 -3.62 -0.48 18.27
N LYS A 601 -4.66 -1.30 18.48
CA LYS A 601 -5.75 -1.54 17.52
C LYS A 601 -6.39 -0.24 17.04
N LEU A 602 -6.73 0.66 17.96
CA LEU A 602 -7.33 1.96 17.65
C LEU A 602 -6.36 2.86 16.88
N LYS A 603 -5.11 2.99 17.36
CA LYS A 603 -4.11 3.82 16.68
C LYS A 603 -3.78 3.30 15.28
N LEU A 604 -3.76 1.99 15.05
CA LEU A 604 -3.55 1.39 13.74
C LEU A 604 -4.71 1.68 12.75
N ALA A 605 -5.93 1.77 13.27
CA ALA A 605 -7.12 1.97 12.45
C ALA A 605 -7.07 3.23 11.56
N LYS A 606 -6.39 4.29 12.02
CA LYS A 606 -6.22 5.53 11.22
C LYS A 606 -5.50 5.29 9.90
N TYR A 607 -4.51 4.39 9.88
CA TYR A 607 -3.70 4.11 8.69
C TYR A 607 -4.54 3.42 7.63
N ARG A 608 -5.36 2.44 8.03
CA ARG A 608 -6.35 1.83 7.15
C ARG A 608 -7.36 2.85 6.62
N LEU A 609 -7.92 3.70 7.50
CA LEU A 609 -8.86 4.74 7.09
C LEU A 609 -8.23 5.77 6.13
N ALA A 610 -6.94 6.03 6.25
CA ALA A 610 -6.19 6.91 5.36
C ALA A 610 -5.82 6.24 4.01
N GLY A 611 -5.97 4.92 3.90
CA GLY A 611 -5.60 4.15 2.71
C GLY A 611 -4.10 3.89 2.60
N ILE A 612 -3.41 3.77 3.73
CA ILE A 612 -1.99 3.40 3.78
C ILE A 612 -1.84 1.93 3.42
N GLU A 613 -0.83 1.63 2.62
CA GLU A 613 -0.54 0.27 2.12
C GLU A 613 0.79 -0.27 2.65
N ILE A 614 1.69 0.63 3.09
CA ILE A 614 2.98 0.30 3.71
C ILE A 614 3.14 1.10 4.99
N LEU A 615 3.36 0.42 6.11
CA LEU A 615 3.58 1.02 7.42
C LEU A 615 4.98 0.68 7.94
N PHE A 616 5.77 1.71 8.20
CA PHE A 616 7.05 1.58 8.90
C PHE A 616 6.81 1.66 10.39
N ILE A 617 7.23 0.64 11.15
CA ILE A 617 6.98 0.52 12.58
C ILE A 617 8.32 0.58 13.32
N GLN A 618 8.52 1.61 14.14
CA GLN A 618 9.72 1.75 14.96
C GLN A 618 9.51 1.08 16.31
N ASP A 619 10.43 0.20 16.65
CA ASP A 619 10.50 -0.46 17.95
C ASP A 619 11.07 0.48 19.03
N ILE A 620 10.79 0.16 20.29
CA ILE A 620 11.40 0.80 21.47
C ILE A 620 12.90 0.47 21.44
N LEU A 621 13.72 1.52 21.42
CA LEU A 621 15.15 1.44 21.07
C LEU A 621 16.07 1.09 22.26
N ASP A 622 15.55 1.00 23.49
CA ASP A 622 16.38 0.81 24.67
C ASP A 622 16.71 -0.67 24.95
N LYS A 623 17.99 -0.94 25.27
CA LYS A 623 18.57 -2.27 25.49
C LYS A 623 17.99 -3.08 26.67
N LYS A 624 17.02 -2.52 27.40
CA LYS A 624 16.40 -3.10 28.59
C LYS A 624 14.95 -2.66 28.68
N ASP A 625 14.10 -3.19 27.82
CA ASP A 625 12.66 -2.94 27.96
C ASP A 625 12.08 -3.77 29.10
N GLU A 626 11.47 -3.06 30.05
CA GLU A 626 10.44 -3.47 31.01
C GLU A 626 9.13 -3.90 30.30
N PHE A 627 9.22 -4.66 29.22
CA PHE A 627 8.07 -5.16 28.50
C PHE A 627 8.20 -6.69 28.38
N GLU A 628 7.98 -7.39 29.50
CA GLU A 628 8.03 -8.87 29.59
C GLU A 628 7.19 -9.57 28.49
N ASN A 629 6.21 -8.86 27.91
CA ASN A 629 5.30 -9.34 26.86
C ASN A 629 5.57 -8.76 25.45
N LYS A 630 6.79 -8.27 25.14
CA LYS A 630 7.05 -7.47 23.91
C LYS A 630 6.79 -8.28 22.65
N ASN A 631 7.27 -9.51 22.63
CA ASN A 631 7.06 -10.42 21.50
C ASN A 631 5.58 -10.73 21.27
N GLU A 632 4.80 -10.91 22.34
CA GLU A 632 3.36 -11.14 22.23
C GLU A 632 2.63 -9.91 21.69
N PHE A 633 3.01 -8.73 22.16
CA PHE A 633 2.50 -7.46 21.65
C PHE A 633 2.82 -7.29 20.15
N LEU A 634 4.06 -7.57 19.73
CA LEU A 634 4.46 -7.49 18.32
C LEU A 634 3.74 -8.50 17.44
N ARG A 635 3.55 -9.73 17.94
CA ARG A 635 2.75 -10.76 17.26
C ARG A 635 1.32 -10.28 17.02
N VAL A 636 0.70 -9.65 18.02
CA VAL A 636 -0.64 -9.06 17.89
C VAL A 636 -0.63 -7.92 16.88
N LEU A 637 0.36 -7.01 16.96
CA LEU A 637 0.49 -5.87 16.04
C LEU A 637 0.61 -6.32 14.58
N LEU A 638 1.49 -7.27 14.29
CA LEU A 638 1.70 -7.83 12.94
C LEU A 638 0.46 -8.56 12.43
N LYS A 639 -0.26 -9.28 13.30
CA LYS A 639 -1.53 -9.92 12.94
C LYS A 639 -2.59 -8.88 12.57
N LEU A 640 -2.66 -7.77 13.31
CA LEU A 640 -3.60 -6.69 13.05
C LEU A 640 -3.31 -6.02 11.71
N THR A 641 -2.07 -5.67 11.42
CA THR A 641 -1.70 -5.03 10.14
C THR A 641 -1.92 -5.97 8.96
N SER A 642 -1.60 -7.26 9.10
CA SER A 642 -1.90 -8.29 8.11
C SER A 642 -3.40 -8.39 7.82
N SER A 643 -4.25 -8.43 8.86
CA SER A 643 -5.72 -8.45 8.70
C SER A 643 -6.28 -7.21 8.00
N GLN A 644 -5.54 -6.10 8.06
CA GLN A 644 -5.90 -4.84 7.42
C GLN A 644 -5.29 -4.68 6.01
N ASN A 645 -4.58 -5.69 5.48
CA ASN A 645 -3.83 -5.65 4.22
C ASN A 645 -2.79 -4.52 4.17
N ILE A 646 -2.14 -4.22 5.29
CA ILE A 646 -1.05 -3.25 5.38
C ILE A 646 0.26 -4.02 5.44
N ASN A 647 1.18 -3.75 4.50
CA ASN A 647 2.52 -4.34 4.53
C ASN A 647 3.38 -3.62 5.57
N CYS A 648 4.07 -4.37 6.42
CA CYS A 648 4.84 -3.79 7.52
C CYS A 648 6.35 -3.92 7.30
N VAL A 649 7.05 -2.84 7.63
CA VAL A 649 8.50 -2.82 7.75
C VAL A 649 8.84 -2.42 9.19
N PHE A 650 9.43 -3.34 9.93
CA PHE A 650 9.69 -3.17 11.35
C PHE A 650 11.14 -2.78 11.60
N ILE A 651 11.39 -1.69 12.30
CA ILE A 651 12.73 -1.20 12.60
C ILE A 651 13.05 -1.55 14.05
N THR A 652 14.04 -2.42 14.27
CA THR A 652 14.42 -2.88 15.60
C THR A 652 15.93 -3.14 15.71
N SER A 653 16.46 -3.10 16.93
CA SER A 653 17.82 -3.53 17.26
C SER A 653 17.85 -4.92 17.93
N ASN A 654 16.71 -5.59 18.07
CA ASN A 654 16.59 -6.90 18.73
C ASN A 654 16.59 -8.04 17.71
N LEU A 655 17.68 -8.82 17.66
CA LEU A 655 17.82 -9.96 16.75
C LEU A 655 16.86 -11.11 17.05
N GLU A 656 16.52 -11.35 18.32
CA GLU A 656 15.61 -12.43 18.69
C GLU A 656 14.18 -12.15 18.19
N THR A 657 13.75 -10.89 18.32
CA THR A 657 12.47 -10.43 17.76
C THR A 657 12.43 -10.60 16.25
N ILE A 658 13.53 -10.27 15.55
CA ILE A 658 13.66 -10.47 14.09
C ILE A 658 13.52 -11.94 13.73
N ARG A 659 14.29 -12.81 14.43
CA ARG A 659 14.33 -14.25 14.18
C ARG A 659 12.97 -14.92 14.32
N GLN A 660 12.16 -14.48 15.28
CA GLN A 660 10.88 -15.14 15.61
C GLN A 660 9.69 -14.69 14.75
N ASN A 661 9.68 -13.44 14.25
CA ASN A 661 8.44 -12.81 13.74
C ASN A 661 8.50 -12.34 12.28
N PHE A 662 9.66 -12.35 11.63
CA PHE A 662 9.86 -11.75 10.32
C PHE A 662 10.34 -12.75 9.29
N ASP A 663 9.94 -12.53 8.04
CA ASP A 663 10.32 -13.37 6.90
C ASP A 663 11.63 -12.87 6.28
N ARG A 664 11.84 -11.55 6.25
CA ARG A 664 13.04 -10.91 5.69
C ARG A 664 13.69 -9.92 6.65
N VAL A 665 15.00 -9.78 6.52
CA VAL A 665 15.82 -8.85 7.31
C VAL A 665 16.77 -8.05 6.42
N TYR A 666 17.01 -6.79 6.80
CA TYR A 666 18.05 -5.90 6.27
C TYR A 666 18.96 -5.46 7.42
N PHE A 667 20.26 -5.72 7.34
CA PHE A 667 21.25 -5.33 8.34
C PHE A 667 21.94 -4.03 7.96
N PHE A 668 21.78 -3.00 8.80
CA PHE A 668 22.43 -1.70 8.64
C PHE A 668 23.54 -1.50 9.67
N ASP A 669 24.58 -0.77 9.29
CA ASP A 669 25.55 -0.17 10.22
C ASP A 669 25.36 1.36 10.31
N ASP A 670 26.29 2.09 10.93
CA ASP A 670 26.21 3.55 11.11
C ASP A 670 26.36 4.36 9.80
N SER A 671 26.63 3.72 8.66
CA SER A 671 26.88 4.37 7.37
C SER A 671 26.28 3.70 6.13
N GLN A 672 26.01 2.40 6.16
CA GLN A 672 25.64 1.62 4.98
C GLN A 672 24.72 0.44 5.31
N LEU A 673 24.18 -0.15 4.24
CA LEU A 673 23.46 -1.43 4.28
C LEU A 673 24.47 -2.56 3.99
N LEU A 674 24.51 -3.58 4.85
CA LEU A 674 25.51 -4.65 4.82
C LEU A 674 25.03 -5.90 4.07
N GLU A 675 23.88 -6.43 4.50
CA GLU A 675 23.39 -7.75 4.09
C GLU A 675 21.87 -7.77 4.23
N ALA A 676 21.18 -8.46 3.32
CA ALA A 676 19.73 -8.56 3.33
C ALA A 676 19.25 -9.89 2.76
N GLY A 677 18.10 -10.38 3.22
CA GLY A 677 17.55 -11.62 2.70
C GLY A 677 16.42 -12.20 3.54
N LEU A 678 16.06 -13.45 3.28
CA LEU A 678 15.21 -14.23 4.18
C LEU A 678 15.89 -14.39 5.54
N VAL A 679 15.13 -14.26 6.62
CA VAL A 679 15.65 -14.42 7.99
C VAL A 679 16.31 -15.78 8.16
N SER A 680 15.70 -16.86 7.65
CA SER A 680 16.29 -18.21 7.70
C SER A 680 17.67 -18.27 7.04
N GLU A 681 17.80 -17.72 5.83
CA GLU A 681 19.04 -17.77 5.05
C GLU A 681 20.15 -16.91 5.66
N VAL A 682 19.84 -15.65 6.01
CA VAL A 682 20.85 -14.73 6.54
C VAL A 682 21.32 -15.16 7.93
N PHE A 683 20.44 -15.69 8.78
CA PHE A 683 20.85 -16.14 10.12
C PHE A 683 21.68 -17.43 10.08
N GLU A 684 21.41 -18.34 9.14
CA GLU A 684 22.16 -19.59 8.99
C GLU A 684 23.48 -19.38 8.23
N ASN A 685 23.45 -18.61 7.14
CA ASN A 685 24.54 -18.50 6.17
C ASN A 685 25.12 -17.08 6.04
N ALA A 686 25.13 -16.28 7.12
CA ALA A 686 25.67 -14.92 7.12
C ALA A 686 27.08 -14.84 6.49
N VAL A 687 27.21 -14.02 5.45
CA VAL A 687 28.47 -13.84 4.70
C VAL A 687 29.23 -12.63 5.22
N HIS A 688 28.55 -11.53 5.54
CA HIS A 688 29.23 -10.32 5.96
C HIS A 688 29.86 -10.51 7.36
N PRO A 689 31.16 -10.24 7.57
CA PRO A 689 31.84 -10.51 8.84
C PRO A 689 31.18 -9.84 10.06
N LEU A 690 30.71 -8.60 9.90
CA LEU A 690 29.99 -7.89 10.96
C LEU A 690 28.67 -8.57 11.31
N VAL A 691 27.89 -8.98 10.31
CA VAL A 691 26.60 -9.64 10.50
C VAL A 691 26.79 -11.02 11.13
N LYS A 692 27.79 -11.78 10.66
CA LYS A 692 28.18 -13.07 11.25
C LYS A 692 28.60 -12.94 12.72
N THR A 693 29.35 -11.89 13.06
CA THR A 693 29.77 -11.64 14.46
C THR A 693 28.59 -11.24 15.33
N LEU A 694 27.72 -10.37 14.82
CA LEU A 694 26.53 -9.89 15.49
C LEU A 694 25.53 -11.03 15.78
N ILE A 695 25.28 -11.91 14.81
CA ILE A 695 24.39 -13.08 15.00
C ILE A 695 24.96 -14.04 16.04
N LYS A 696 26.28 -14.25 16.07
CA LYS A 696 26.93 -15.11 17.05
C LYS A 696 26.94 -14.51 18.46
N ASN A 697 27.08 -13.19 18.57
CA ASN A 697 27.24 -12.48 19.83
C ASN A 697 26.34 -11.22 19.87
N PRO A 698 25.04 -11.38 20.16
CA PRO A 698 24.04 -10.30 20.11
C PRO A 698 24.29 -9.17 21.14
N ASP A 699 25.01 -9.45 22.23
CA ASP A 699 25.28 -8.48 23.30
C ASP A 699 26.40 -7.48 22.99
N ILE A 700 27.17 -7.73 21.91
CA ILE A 700 28.22 -6.82 21.48
C ILE A 700 27.55 -5.56 20.94
N SER A 701 27.62 -4.44 21.68
CA SER A 701 27.39 -3.13 21.07
C SER A 701 28.37 -2.99 19.92
N LEU A 702 27.88 -2.65 18.73
CA LEU A 702 28.71 -2.30 17.57
C LEU A 702 29.44 -0.95 17.78
N ASN A 703 29.90 -0.67 19.01
CA ASN A 703 30.98 0.27 19.30
C ASN A 703 32.32 -0.29 18.80
N TYR A 704 32.39 -0.70 17.54
CA TYR A 704 33.66 -1.02 16.92
C TYR A 704 34.32 0.31 16.54
N GLN A 705 35.37 0.66 17.28
CA GLN A 705 36.45 1.48 16.75
C GLN A 705 36.80 0.91 15.38
N ARG A 706 36.52 1.68 14.32
CA ARG A 706 36.82 1.38 12.92
C ARG A 706 38.02 0.44 12.81
N ASN A 707 37.80 -0.83 12.49
CA ASN A 707 38.90 -1.69 12.13
C ASN A 707 39.43 -1.14 10.79
N PRO A 708 40.70 -0.70 10.70
CA PRO A 708 41.26 -0.11 9.48
C PRO A 708 41.21 -1.05 8.28
N ASP A 709 41.11 -2.36 8.52
CA ASP A 709 41.01 -3.41 7.50
C ASP A 709 39.66 -3.44 6.78
N PHE A 710 38.61 -2.84 7.35
CA PHE A 710 37.31 -2.64 6.68
C PHE A 710 37.24 -1.20 6.13
N SER A 711 38.05 -0.91 5.12
CA SER A 711 37.87 0.29 4.31
C SER A 711 36.59 0.13 3.48
N GLU A 712 35.44 0.48 4.06
CA GLU A 712 34.14 0.30 3.43
C GLU A 712 33.94 1.37 2.35
N SER A 713 34.18 0.97 1.11
CA SER A 713 33.94 1.77 -0.08
C SER A 713 32.45 2.06 -0.25
N PHE A 714 32.02 3.26 0.12
CA PHE A 714 30.66 3.79 -0.15
C PHE A 714 30.37 3.98 -1.66
N VAL A 715 31.34 3.66 -2.52
CA VAL A 715 31.27 3.81 -3.97
C VAL A 715 30.93 2.51 -4.66
N LYS A 716 31.32 1.36 -4.10
CA LYS A 716 31.14 0.05 -4.73
C LYS A 716 30.00 -0.73 -4.06
N GLU A 717 28.78 -0.28 -4.33
CA GLU A 717 27.52 -0.87 -3.83
C GLU A 717 27.00 -2.01 -4.73
N THR A 718 27.86 -2.96 -5.11
CA THR A 718 27.41 -4.10 -5.94
C THR A 718 26.57 -5.04 -5.11
N LEU A 719 25.35 -5.28 -5.59
CA LEU A 719 24.42 -6.23 -5.02
C LEU A 719 24.85 -7.64 -5.48
N HIS A 720 25.38 -8.44 -4.57
CA HIS A 720 25.79 -9.82 -4.86
C HIS A 720 24.77 -10.81 -4.30
N LYS A 721 24.27 -11.68 -5.16
CA LYS A 721 23.37 -12.78 -4.77
C LYS A 721 24.23 -13.93 -4.25
N VAL A 722 23.92 -14.40 -3.04
CA VAL A 722 24.62 -15.52 -2.38
C VAL A 722 23.98 -16.85 -2.80
N ASP A 723 22.67 -16.85 -3.04
CA ASP A 723 21.89 -18.03 -3.40
C ASP A 723 21.30 -17.93 -4.82
N SER A 724 20.94 -19.08 -5.39
CA SER A 724 20.31 -19.16 -6.73
C SER A 724 18.89 -18.60 -6.76
N ASN A 725 18.23 -18.51 -5.61
CA ASN A 725 16.83 -18.10 -5.49
C ASN A 725 16.65 -16.59 -5.21
N GLU A 726 17.76 -15.83 -5.20
CA GLU A 726 17.78 -14.38 -4.93
C GLU A 726 17.23 -13.99 -3.54
N ASN A 727 17.20 -14.92 -2.60
CA ASN A 727 16.69 -14.70 -1.26
C ASN A 727 17.75 -14.18 -0.31
N HIS A 728 19.02 -14.16 -0.70
CA HIS A 728 20.13 -13.69 0.13
C HIS A 728 21.10 -12.84 -0.68
N VAL A 729 21.32 -11.63 -0.19
CA VAL A 729 22.04 -10.56 -0.87
C VAL A 729 23.04 -9.93 0.08
N VAL A 730 24.26 -9.73 -0.42
CA VAL A 730 25.34 -9.04 0.29
C VAL A 730 25.73 -7.80 -0.51
N TYR A 731 25.89 -6.68 0.21
CA TYR A 731 26.34 -5.42 -0.37
C TYR A 731 27.83 -5.29 -0.13
N SER A 732 28.62 -5.59 -1.16
CA SER A 732 30.08 -5.57 -1.06
C SER A 732 30.71 -5.46 -2.43
N THR A 733 32.05 -5.38 -2.46
CA THR A 733 32.79 -5.68 -3.69
C THR A 733 32.84 -7.18 -3.94
N LEU A 734 33.03 -7.57 -5.20
CA LEU A 734 33.23 -8.97 -5.57
C LEU A 734 34.50 -9.55 -4.91
N LYS A 735 35.56 -8.75 -4.77
CA LYS A 735 36.80 -9.14 -4.09
C LYS A 735 36.59 -9.40 -2.59
N GLN A 736 35.83 -8.53 -1.91
CA GLN A 736 35.47 -8.73 -0.50
C GLN A 736 34.59 -9.96 -0.34
N LEU A 737 33.58 -10.13 -1.20
CA LEU A 737 32.70 -11.29 -1.19
C LEU A 737 33.49 -12.60 -1.32
N GLN A 738 34.40 -12.67 -2.31
CA GLN A 738 35.30 -13.82 -2.49
C GLN A 738 36.13 -14.06 -1.23
N GLY A 739 36.74 -13.03 -0.66
CA GLY A 739 37.50 -13.13 0.58
C GLY A 739 36.68 -13.70 1.74
N TRP A 740 35.44 -13.24 1.91
CA TRP A 740 34.55 -13.69 2.98
C TRP A 740 34.07 -15.14 2.79
N LEU A 741 33.78 -15.54 1.55
CA LEU A 741 33.42 -16.93 1.20
C LEU A 741 34.61 -17.90 1.33
N HIS A 742 35.85 -17.43 1.15
CA HIS A 742 37.04 -18.24 1.42
C HIS A 742 37.31 -18.39 2.92
N LEU A 743 37.11 -17.32 3.70
CA LEU A 743 37.27 -17.34 5.16
C LEU A 743 36.24 -18.24 5.87
N SER A 744 35.01 -18.34 5.34
CA SER A 744 33.99 -19.25 5.89
C SER A 744 34.37 -20.73 5.75
N LYS A 745 34.99 -21.13 4.64
CA LYS A 745 35.47 -22.52 4.44
C LYS A 745 36.63 -22.90 5.37
N THR A 746 37.46 -21.94 5.77
CA THR A 746 38.58 -22.21 6.69
C THR A 746 38.15 -22.36 8.15
N SER A 747 37.02 -21.78 8.58
CA SER A 747 36.55 -21.91 9.96
C SER A 747 35.94 -23.29 10.28
N ASP A 748 35.50 -24.04 9.26
CA ASP A 748 34.90 -25.37 9.45
C ASP A 748 35.93 -26.51 9.40
N LYS A 749 37.22 -26.20 9.19
CA LYS A 749 38.34 -27.17 9.12
C LYS A 749 39.31 -27.14 10.30
N VAL A 750 38.92 -26.63 11.47
CA VAL A 750 39.81 -26.63 12.66
C VAL A 750 39.79 -27.95 13.44
N ASN A 751 39.00 -28.96 13.04
CA ASN A 751 39.09 -30.31 13.60
C ASN A 751 39.17 -31.37 12.49
N SER A 752 40.27 -31.41 11.75
CA SER A 752 40.92 -32.66 11.32
C SER A 752 42.11 -32.38 10.40
N LEU A 753 43.21 -33.08 10.72
CA LEU A 753 44.34 -33.41 9.86
C LEU A 753 45.43 -32.34 9.68
N SER A 754 46.39 -32.47 10.61
CA SER A 754 47.83 -32.33 10.44
C SER A 754 48.37 -32.72 9.05
N ASP A 755 49.36 -31.94 8.62
CA ASP A 755 50.53 -32.32 7.82
C ASP A 755 50.31 -33.29 6.66
N THR A 756 50.23 -32.75 5.44
CA THR A 756 51.06 -33.22 4.32
C THR A 756 51.29 -32.08 3.35
N GLU A 757 52.57 -31.73 3.18
CA GLU A 757 53.10 -31.04 2.01
C GLU A 757 52.67 -31.78 0.74
N ASP A 758 52.17 -31.05 -0.27
CA ASP A 758 52.28 -31.50 -1.66
C ASP A 758 52.22 -30.28 -2.58
N GLY A 759 53.42 -29.82 -2.97
CA GLY A 759 53.60 -28.86 -4.03
C GLY A 759 53.31 -29.52 -5.38
N LYS A 760 52.27 -29.04 -6.06
CA LYS A 760 52.10 -29.25 -7.51
C LYS A 760 51.96 -27.92 -8.22
N SER A 761 52.71 -27.77 -9.30
CA SER A 761 52.81 -26.53 -10.08
C SER A 761 51.50 -26.22 -10.81
N PHE A 762 51.28 -24.93 -11.07
CA PHE A 762 50.09 -24.37 -11.73
C PHE A 762 49.78 -25.03 -13.09
N GLU A 763 50.81 -25.48 -13.81
CA GLU A 763 50.68 -26.12 -15.12
C GLU A 763 50.02 -27.50 -15.04
N GLU A 764 50.23 -28.28 -13.98
CA GLU A 764 49.59 -29.60 -13.83
C GLU A 764 48.09 -29.49 -13.52
N LYS A 765 47.69 -28.45 -12.77
CA LYS A 765 46.27 -28.15 -12.50
C LYS A 765 45.55 -27.68 -13.78
N GLN A 766 46.21 -26.89 -14.61
CA GLN A 766 45.65 -26.40 -15.86
C GLN A 766 45.53 -27.50 -16.92
N LYS A 767 46.47 -28.45 -16.91
CA LYS A 767 46.40 -29.66 -17.75
C LYS A 767 45.27 -30.59 -17.33
N PHE A 768 45.05 -30.77 -16.02
CA PHE A 768 43.93 -31.55 -15.50
C PHE A 768 42.56 -30.93 -15.83
N ILE A 769 42.43 -29.59 -15.80
CA ILE A 769 41.20 -28.89 -16.19
C ILE A 769 40.95 -29.05 -17.70
N ASN A 770 41.98 -28.87 -18.53
CA ASN A 770 41.84 -28.98 -19.99
C ASN A 770 41.59 -30.43 -20.47
N GLU A 771 42.09 -31.43 -19.76
CA GLU A 771 41.89 -32.85 -20.12
C GLU A 771 40.55 -33.42 -19.60
N ASN A 772 39.96 -32.85 -18.53
CA ASN A 772 38.75 -33.39 -17.89
C ASN A 772 37.50 -32.51 -17.97
N TYR A 773 37.59 -31.25 -18.39
CA TYR A 773 36.43 -30.38 -18.66
C TYR A 773 36.32 -30.06 -20.14
N VAL A 774 35.55 -30.88 -20.86
CA VAL A 774 35.06 -30.54 -22.20
C VAL A 774 33.82 -29.65 -22.05
N SER A 775 33.90 -28.41 -22.53
CA SER A 775 32.75 -27.52 -22.68
C SER A 775 31.66 -28.20 -23.50
N ILE A 776 30.46 -28.38 -22.92
CA ILE A 776 29.28 -29.01 -23.55
C ILE A 776 28.84 -28.27 -24.83
N LEU A 777 29.34 -27.06 -25.07
CA LEU A 777 28.93 -26.18 -26.17
C LEU A 777 29.91 -26.11 -27.34
N ASN A 778 31.07 -26.78 -27.28
CA ASN A 778 32.13 -26.50 -28.25
C ASN A 778 31.98 -27.17 -29.63
N GLU A 779 30.96 -27.99 -29.91
CA GLU A 779 30.84 -28.67 -31.21
C GLU A 779 29.43 -28.68 -31.85
N GLN A 780 28.55 -27.73 -31.54
CA GLN A 780 27.29 -27.59 -32.30
C GLN A 780 27.08 -26.18 -32.84
N GLN A 781 27.13 -26.03 -34.16
CA GLN A 781 26.61 -24.85 -34.85
C GLN A 781 25.09 -24.82 -34.68
N ILE A 782 24.60 -23.97 -33.78
CA ILE A 782 23.17 -23.72 -33.60
C ILE A 782 22.76 -22.59 -34.56
N ASN A 783 21.85 -22.89 -35.48
CA ASN A 783 21.38 -21.93 -36.48
C ASN A 783 20.18 -21.14 -35.92
N LEU A 784 20.38 -19.85 -35.60
CA LEU A 784 19.50 -19.00 -34.78
C LEU A 784 18.28 -18.41 -35.51
N THR A 785 17.60 -19.17 -36.38
CA THR A 785 16.52 -18.61 -37.22
C THR A 785 15.10 -19.00 -36.82
N GLU A 786 14.86 -19.92 -35.87
CA GLU A 786 13.49 -20.35 -35.50
C GLU A 786 13.23 -20.34 -33.97
N PRO A 787 12.15 -19.68 -33.49
CA PRO A 787 11.84 -19.53 -32.06
C PRO A 787 11.36 -20.81 -31.38
N GLU A 788 10.99 -21.87 -32.12
CA GLU A 788 10.55 -23.16 -31.53
C GLU A 788 11.71 -23.95 -30.91
N GLN A 789 12.97 -23.66 -31.29
CA GLN A 789 14.16 -24.33 -30.73
C GLN A 789 14.61 -23.78 -29.36
N PHE A 790 14.09 -22.63 -28.90
CA PHE A 790 14.40 -22.09 -27.56
C PHE A 790 13.74 -22.91 -26.44
N THR A 791 12.55 -23.46 -26.71
CA THR A 791 11.85 -24.37 -25.81
C THR A 791 12.56 -25.72 -25.70
N ASP A 792 13.14 -26.22 -26.80
CA ASP A 792 13.94 -27.45 -26.78
C ASP A 792 15.29 -27.26 -26.08
N LEU A 793 15.92 -26.08 -26.18
CA LEU A 793 17.17 -25.78 -25.46
C LEU A 793 16.97 -25.75 -23.94
N ASN A 794 15.89 -25.11 -23.46
CA ASN A 794 15.55 -25.15 -22.03
C ASN A 794 15.18 -26.55 -21.57
N ASN A 795 14.45 -27.33 -22.38
CA ASN A 795 14.13 -28.71 -22.05
C ASN A 795 15.39 -29.61 -22.06
N ILE A 796 16.32 -29.45 -22.99
CA ILE A 796 17.58 -30.21 -23.03
C ILE A 796 18.48 -29.85 -21.84
N ILE A 797 18.54 -28.57 -21.44
CA ILE A 797 19.27 -28.11 -20.26
C ILE A 797 18.62 -28.69 -18.99
N LEU A 798 17.29 -28.63 -18.86
CA LEU A 798 16.57 -29.18 -17.71
C LEU A 798 16.68 -30.71 -17.64
N THR A 799 16.54 -31.42 -18.75
CA THR A 799 16.62 -32.90 -18.79
C THR A 799 18.04 -33.40 -18.49
N LYS A 800 19.09 -32.67 -18.89
CA LYS A 800 20.48 -33.02 -18.55
C LYS A 800 20.87 -32.61 -17.13
N VAL A 801 20.32 -31.53 -16.58
CA VAL A 801 20.48 -31.16 -15.15
C VAL A 801 19.78 -32.19 -14.25
N GLU A 802 18.63 -32.71 -14.67
CA GLU A 802 17.94 -33.83 -14.00
C GLU A 802 18.72 -35.15 -14.10
N GLN A 803 19.33 -35.47 -15.25
CA GLN A 803 20.22 -36.63 -15.36
C GLN A 803 21.49 -36.50 -14.49
N PHE A 804 22.11 -35.31 -14.43
CA PHE A 804 23.29 -35.06 -13.58
C PHE A 804 22.96 -35.13 -12.08
N THR A 805 21.76 -34.74 -11.67
CA THR A 805 21.30 -34.83 -10.27
C THR A 805 20.85 -36.23 -9.86
N VAL A 806 20.48 -37.09 -10.81
CA VAL A 806 20.19 -38.52 -10.56
C VAL A 806 21.47 -39.36 -10.54
N GLU A 807 22.47 -39.07 -11.38
CA GLU A 807 23.76 -39.80 -11.39
C GLU A 807 24.63 -39.47 -10.16
N THR A 808 24.61 -38.23 -9.67
CA THR A 808 25.34 -37.81 -8.46
C THR A 808 24.78 -38.35 -7.14
N LYS A 809 23.56 -38.93 -7.14
CA LYS A 809 23.02 -39.64 -5.97
C LYS A 809 23.48 -41.11 -5.88
N ASN A 810 24.07 -41.67 -6.93
CA ASN A 810 24.39 -43.10 -7.01
C ASN A 810 25.89 -43.45 -7.11
N SER A 811 26.80 -42.47 -6.98
CA SER A 811 28.24 -42.74 -6.95
C SER A 811 28.91 -42.11 -5.73
N ASP A 812 29.66 -42.95 -5.02
CA ASP A 812 30.36 -42.77 -3.75
C ASP A 812 30.84 -41.36 -3.36
N THR A 813 30.66 -41.11 -2.06
CA THR A 813 30.80 -39.90 -1.24
C THR A 813 32.19 -39.25 -1.15
N ASN A 814 33.11 -39.47 -2.08
CA ASN A 814 34.51 -39.00 -1.94
C ASN A 814 35.01 -37.98 -2.98
N LEU A 815 34.17 -37.46 -3.88
CA LEU A 815 34.62 -36.49 -4.89
C LEU A 815 34.36 -35.01 -4.56
N ILE A 816 33.60 -34.69 -3.50
CA ILE A 816 33.25 -33.30 -3.16
C ILE A 816 34.41 -32.55 -2.44
N GLU A 817 35.41 -33.25 -1.90
CA GLU A 817 36.50 -32.59 -1.16
C GLU A 817 37.62 -31.97 -2.02
N LYS A 818 37.60 -32.09 -3.35
CA LYS A 818 38.68 -31.58 -4.22
C LYS A 818 38.30 -30.51 -5.24
N LEU A 819 37.08 -29.96 -5.20
CA LEU A 819 36.64 -28.91 -6.14
C LEU A 819 36.12 -27.63 -5.45
N TYR A 820 36.87 -27.12 -4.46
CA TYR A 820 36.62 -25.78 -3.89
C TYR A 820 37.84 -24.90 -3.75
#